data_AF-A0A0A6PGA5-F1
#
_entry.id   AF-A0A0A6PGA5-F1
#
_cell.length_a   1.000
_cell.length_b   1.000
_cell.length_c   1.000
_cell.angle_alpha   90.00
_cell.angle_beta   90.00
_cell.angle_gamma   90.00
#
_symmetry.space_group_name_H-M   'P 1'
#
loop_
_entity.id
_entity.type
_entity.pdbx_description
1 polymer ?
#
loop_
_entity_poly.entity_id
_entity_poly.type
_entity_poly.pdbx_seq_one_letter_code
_entity_poly.pdbx_strand_id
1 'polypeptide(L)'
;MVALGILLFGSCLKKILFLKEIGFLDGYDTLKLMKIKYLSLIIYIGLLVFYANTAAAFCKTEKCTYNPQPSNDDFSLPMPGGLQMVFKKVIVPGPEFWGNADRIVKVGDAQGVLANDPMSAMFEGAQTLPISGSFYDWNKRQWYYYLGKYEVSVAQFIMVMGNGSQAKGLEKFYELSGDSKFNGKLKKAFSKNDKRRQRQLLAMPLTAVTWFDYQDFIRQYNHWCYSTPNCMAKIPKLPKRLNANASGAKKYEELPGFFRLPTELEWEYAARGGLAALKKKDSDGRPVFEHSLPFERNQFKKFAWAKPKSKGKAPTVIGRFDPTRGGFFDLFGNVQELMAQMFRTELIQGKVGALSVRGGSFRQNDNKFRVSMRTELDIYKKSVRTGEMIETRSHTTGIRLAIGSLVIRTKQFKEDIEKQYAAYKEGTYKQTPVGRSNDDALMNAGTTLQSAMNNLKKDNRRLKNKSQQMQNLLAARKLNIQAAKTVINELEETINRLDHQMKSALQQAHKKIEEGTFDVCEKLVSNAALISKTAGWNYARASLKKDLIKKIERMDIPGKARNLHMARQNYQELMDGFQRHFSNYVETVEKLGRYSYRFIKPAIKKKRKSHANDIAMLEFLKLLEKHVTSAMNGVVDANGWKNDVQRLSLEKGIFIN
;
A
#
# COMPACT_ATOMS: atom_id res chain seq x y z
N MET A 1 39.27 -24.24 -25.20
CA MET A 1 40.42 -25.12 -24.85
C MET A 1 40.01 -26.53 -24.45
N VAL A 2 39.04 -26.77 -23.56
CA VAL A 2 38.61 -28.15 -23.19
C VAL A 2 38.00 -28.94 -24.36
N ALA A 3 37.14 -28.32 -25.18
CA ALA A 3 36.60 -28.97 -26.39
C ALA A 3 37.69 -29.27 -27.44
N LEU A 4 38.68 -28.38 -27.56
CA LEU A 4 39.86 -28.59 -28.40
C LEU A 4 40.72 -29.75 -27.87
N GLY A 5 40.86 -29.85 -26.55
CA GLY A 5 41.57 -30.95 -25.88
C GLY A 5 40.88 -32.30 -26.07
N ILE A 6 39.54 -32.37 -26.00
CA ILE A 6 38.79 -33.62 -26.22
C ILE A 6 38.85 -34.05 -27.69
N LEU A 7 38.78 -33.10 -28.64
CA LEU A 7 38.91 -33.38 -30.08
C LEU A 7 40.32 -33.84 -30.45
N LEU A 8 41.36 -33.20 -29.89
CA LEU A 8 42.75 -33.62 -30.07
C LEU A 8 43.04 -34.97 -29.40
N PHE A 9 42.43 -35.27 -28.25
CA PHE A 9 42.57 -36.56 -27.57
C PHE A 9 41.90 -37.69 -28.36
N GLY A 10 40.70 -37.45 -28.90
CA GLY A 10 39.99 -38.40 -29.75
C GLY A 10 40.70 -38.68 -31.07
N SER A 11 41.33 -37.68 -31.69
CA SER A 11 42.10 -37.87 -32.93
C SER A 11 43.43 -38.60 -32.67
N CYS A 12 44.08 -38.32 -31.53
CA CYS A 12 45.33 -38.98 -31.14
C CYS A 12 45.09 -40.46 -30.78
N LEU A 13 44.01 -40.77 -30.06
CA LEU A 13 43.67 -42.15 -29.70
C LEU A 13 43.30 -42.99 -30.93
N LYS A 14 42.56 -42.42 -31.90
CA LYS A 14 42.26 -43.07 -33.18
C LYS A 14 43.51 -43.32 -34.01
N LYS A 15 44.46 -42.38 -34.05
CA LYS A 15 45.75 -42.57 -34.74
C LYS A 15 46.60 -43.67 -34.09
N ILE A 16 46.62 -43.76 -32.76
CA ILE A 16 47.40 -44.78 -32.04
C ILE A 16 46.79 -46.17 -32.21
N LEU A 17 45.45 -46.29 -32.22
CA LEU A 17 44.75 -47.55 -32.51
C LEU A 17 44.96 -48.00 -33.96
N PHE A 18 44.89 -47.06 -34.92
CA PHE A 18 45.17 -47.35 -36.34
C PHE A 18 46.61 -47.80 -36.57
N LEU A 19 47.59 -47.16 -35.93
CA LEU A 19 49.02 -47.55 -36.00
C LEU A 19 49.30 -48.93 -35.37
N LYS A 20 48.43 -49.40 -34.46
CA LYS A 20 48.51 -50.74 -33.87
C LYS A 20 47.90 -51.81 -34.79
N GLU A 21 46.83 -51.49 -35.52
CA GLU A 21 46.21 -52.42 -36.48
C GLU A 21 47.07 -52.68 -37.71
N ILE A 22 47.95 -51.74 -38.09
CA ILE A 22 48.89 -51.89 -39.22
C ILE A 22 50.29 -52.42 -38.81
N GLY A 23 50.44 -52.94 -37.59
CA GLY A 23 51.68 -53.61 -37.14
C GLY A 23 52.89 -52.70 -36.91
N PHE A 24 52.73 -51.37 -36.90
CA PHE A 24 53.85 -50.42 -36.81
C PHE A 24 54.40 -50.26 -35.39
N LEU A 25 53.75 -50.83 -34.37
CA LEU A 25 54.08 -50.63 -32.95
C LEU A 25 54.72 -51.86 -32.27
N ASP A 26 55.06 -52.91 -33.01
CA ASP A 26 55.60 -54.18 -32.46
C ASP A 26 57.07 -54.10 -31.96
N GLY A 27 57.62 -52.89 -31.80
CA GLY A 27 58.96 -52.65 -31.25
C GLY A 27 59.04 -51.62 -30.13
N TYR A 28 57.92 -51.08 -29.65
CA TYR A 28 57.95 -50.04 -28.61
C TYR A 28 57.74 -50.59 -27.19
N ASP A 29 58.79 -50.41 -26.38
CA ASP A 29 58.90 -50.73 -24.96
C ASP A 29 57.61 -50.43 -24.17
N THR A 30 56.91 -51.49 -23.76
CA THR A 30 55.60 -51.47 -23.09
C THR A 30 55.60 -50.61 -21.82
N LEU A 31 56.77 -50.37 -21.23
CA LEU A 31 56.99 -49.52 -20.06
C LEU A 31 56.69 -48.02 -20.33
N LYS A 32 56.99 -47.52 -21.54
CA LYS A 32 56.74 -46.11 -21.92
C LYS A 32 55.25 -45.83 -22.13
N LEU A 33 54.52 -46.78 -22.72
CA LEU A 33 53.07 -46.68 -22.92
C LEU A 33 52.29 -46.75 -21.60
N MET A 34 52.74 -47.54 -20.62
CA MET A 34 52.15 -47.56 -19.27
C MET A 34 52.37 -46.23 -18.52
N LYS A 35 53.56 -45.61 -18.61
CA LYS A 35 53.82 -44.31 -17.98
C LYS A 35 52.92 -43.20 -18.52
N ILE A 36 52.63 -43.17 -19.82
CA ILE A 36 51.73 -42.18 -20.44
C ILE A 36 50.28 -42.39 -19.99
N LYS A 37 49.82 -43.64 -19.88
CA LYS A 37 48.49 -43.97 -19.33
C LYS A 37 48.37 -43.61 -17.84
N TYR A 38 49.40 -43.86 -17.04
CA TYR A 38 49.40 -43.50 -15.61
C TYR A 38 49.41 -41.99 -15.41
N LEU A 39 50.20 -41.24 -16.18
CA LEU A 39 50.27 -39.78 -16.08
C LEU A 39 48.94 -39.13 -16.51
N SER A 40 48.30 -39.65 -17.56
CA SER A 40 46.98 -39.17 -17.99
C SER A 40 45.86 -39.52 -17.02
N LEU A 41 45.91 -40.69 -16.38
CA LEU A 41 44.97 -41.06 -15.31
C LEU A 41 45.15 -40.18 -14.06
N ILE A 42 46.38 -39.85 -13.67
CA ILE A 42 46.67 -38.93 -12.56
C ILE A 42 46.19 -37.52 -12.89
N ILE A 43 46.37 -37.04 -14.13
CA ILE A 43 45.84 -35.73 -14.57
C ILE A 43 44.30 -35.75 -14.59
N TYR A 44 43.67 -36.86 -15.01
CA TYR A 44 42.21 -37.00 -15.03
C TYR A 44 41.61 -37.08 -13.62
N ILE A 45 42.25 -37.83 -12.71
CA ILE A 45 41.89 -37.89 -11.29
C ILE A 45 42.16 -36.53 -10.63
N GLY A 46 43.28 -35.89 -10.94
CA GLY A 46 43.60 -34.53 -10.49
C GLY A 46 42.56 -33.50 -10.93
N LEU A 47 42.12 -33.56 -12.20
CA LEU A 47 41.03 -32.75 -12.73
C LEU A 47 39.68 -33.07 -12.08
N LEU A 48 39.38 -34.35 -11.82
CA LEU A 48 38.16 -34.77 -11.11
C LEU A 48 38.17 -34.31 -9.64
N VAL A 49 39.30 -34.36 -8.95
CA VAL A 49 39.47 -33.85 -7.58
C VAL A 49 39.40 -32.32 -7.56
N PHE A 50 39.93 -31.65 -8.58
CA PHE A 50 39.78 -30.20 -8.77
C PHE A 50 38.31 -29.80 -9.03
N TYR A 51 37.58 -30.57 -9.85
CA TYR A 51 36.14 -30.38 -10.09
C TYR A 51 35.26 -30.75 -8.88
N ALA A 52 35.64 -31.75 -8.10
CA ALA A 52 34.94 -32.10 -6.86
C ALA A 52 35.11 -31.02 -5.78
N ASN A 53 36.28 -30.37 -5.74
CA ASN A 53 36.55 -29.27 -4.81
C ASN A 53 35.88 -27.94 -5.20
N THR A 54 35.50 -27.72 -6.46
CA THR A 54 34.74 -26.52 -6.85
C THR A 54 33.25 -26.63 -6.53
N ALA A 55 32.68 -27.84 -6.53
CA ALA A 55 31.27 -28.06 -6.19
C ALA A 55 30.94 -27.80 -4.70
N ALA A 56 31.93 -27.90 -3.80
CA ALA A 56 31.73 -27.74 -2.34
C ALA A 56 31.97 -26.32 -1.81
N ALA A 57 32.34 -25.34 -2.67
CA ALA A 57 32.98 -24.10 -2.23
C ALA A 57 32.17 -22.80 -2.47
N PHE A 58 30.86 -22.85 -2.65
CA PHE A 58 30.08 -21.69 -3.13
C PHE A 58 30.00 -20.47 -2.16
N CYS A 59 30.53 -20.50 -0.93
CA CYS A 59 30.36 -19.38 0.02
C CYS A 59 31.52 -19.30 1.04
N LYS A 60 32.73 -18.95 0.57
CA LYS A 60 33.94 -18.88 1.43
C LYS A 60 34.09 -17.51 2.14
N THR A 61 33.76 -16.43 1.46
CA THR A 61 33.94 -15.04 1.91
C THR A 61 32.61 -14.38 2.26
N GLU A 62 32.62 -13.30 3.03
CA GLU A 62 31.40 -12.53 3.33
C GLU A 62 30.70 -12.00 2.06
N LYS A 63 31.45 -11.68 1.00
CA LYS A 63 30.91 -11.30 -0.32
C LYS A 63 29.86 -12.26 -0.87
N CYS A 64 29.88 -13.54 -0.53
CA CYS A 64 28.88 -14.49 -1.02
C CYS A 64 27.46 -14.17 -0.55
N THR A 65 27.28 -13.34 0.49
CA THR A 65 25.97 -12.96 1.00
C THR A 65 25.35 -11.78 0.28
N TYR A 66 26.08 -11.08 -0.60
CA TYR A 66 25.57 -9.89 -1.30
C TYR A 66 26.11 -9.65 -2.72
N ASN A 67 27.32 -10.12 -3.04
CA ASN A 67 27.91 -10.11 -4.39
C ASN A 67 28.79 -11.35 -4.63
N PRO A 68 28.19 -12.55 -4.79
CA PRO A 68 28.93 -13.80 -4.97
C PRO A 68 29.71 -13.89 -6.30
N GLN A 69 29.33 -13.13 -7.33
CA GLN A 69 29.98 -13.15 -8.65
C GLN A 69 30.33 -11.73 -9.10
N PRO A 70 31.30 -11.04 -8.47
CA PRO A 70 31.65 -9.66 -8.80
C PRO A 70 32.05 -9.50 -10.27
N SER A 71 31.67 -8.37 -10.89
CA SER A 71 32.11 -8.03 -12.25
C SER A 71 32.42 -6.53 -12.39
N ASN A 72 33.24 -6.17 -13.38
CA ASN A 72 33.79 -4.81 -13.52
C ASN A 72 32.72 -3.73 -13.82
N ASP A 73 31.59 -4.14 -14.36
CA ASP A 73 30.44 -3.31 -14.69
C ASP A 73 29.39 -3.25 -13.57
N ASP A 74 29.70 -3.78 -12.38
CA ASP A 74 28.82 -3.73 -11.21
C ASP A 74 28.69 -2.30 -10.67
N PHE A 75 27.44 -1.84 -10.53
CA PHE A 75 27.15 -0.62 -9.78
C PHE A 75 26.78 -0.97 -8.35
N SER A 76 27.71 -0.73 -7.41
CA SER A 76 27.55 -1.11 -6.01
C SER A 76 27.29 0.11 -5.12
N LEU A 77 26.21 0.04 -4.34
CA LEU A 77 25.88 1.02 -3.30
C LEU A 77 26.15 0.43 -1.92
N PRO A 78 26.68 1.22 -0.97
CA PRO A 78 26.93 0.75 0.38
C PRO A 78 25.60 0.45 1.10
N MET A 79 25.67 -0.38 2.14
CA MET A 79 24.59 -0.72 3.04
C MET A 79 25.06 -0.60 4.50
N PRO A 80 24.13 -0.55 5.47
CA PRO A 80 24.49 -0.63 6.88
C PRO A 80 25.38 -1.84 7.18
N GLY A 81 26.34 -1.66 8.09
CA GLY A 81 27.26 -2.71 8.53
C GLY A 81 28.23 -3.23 7.47
N GLY A 82 28.54 -2.41 6.46
CA GLY A 82 29.64 -2.68 5.51
C GLY A 82 29.26 -3.58 4.32
N LEU A 83 28.02 -4.06 4.24
CA LEU A 83 27.53 -4.78 3.07
C LEU A 83 27.29 -3.83 1.88
N GLN A 84 26.91 -4.41 0.73
CA GLN A 84 26.59 -3.66 -0.48
C GLN A 84 25.31 -4.18 -1.12
N MET A 85 24.59 -3.29 -1.80
CA MET A 85 23.56 -3.64 -2.77
C MET A 85 24.14 -3.44 -4.17
N VAL A 86 24.04 -4.46 -5.02
CA VAL A 86 24.69 -4.47 -6.33
C VAL A 86 23.65 -4.44 -7.43
N PHE A 87 23.85 -3.56 -8.40
CA PHE A 87 22.95 -3.31 -9.52
C PHE A 87 23.69 -3.44 -10.86
N LYS A 88 22.91 -3.64 -11.92
CA LYS A 88 23.32 -3.50 -13.32
C LYS A 88 22.62 -2.32 -13.96
N LYS A 89 23.36 -1.60 -14.81
CA LYS A 89 22.82 -0.50 -15.61
C LYS A 89 22.04 -1.07 -16.79
N VAL A 90 20.75 -0.75 -16.89
CA VAL A 90 19.89 -1.15 -18.02
C VAL A 90 19.66 0.07 -18.90
N ILE A 91 20.15 0.00 -20.14
CA ILE A 91 20.04 1.09 -21.12
C ILE A 91 18.71 1.02 -21.84
N VAL A 92 18.09 2.18 -22.07
CA VAL A 92 16.86 2.39 -22.84
C VAL A 92 17.20 3.13 -24.14
N PRO A 93 16.61 2.75 -25.29
CA PRO A 93 16.89 3.37 -26.59
C PRO A 93 16.61 4.87 -26.62
N GLY A 94 17.38 5.63 -27.41
CA GLY A 94 17.08 7.01 -27.77
C GLY A 94 17.43 8.07 -26.71
N PRO A 95 17.79 9.30 -27.13
CA PRO A 95 18.01 10.43 -26.24
C PRO A 95 16.73 11.14 -25.78
N GLU A 96 15.65 11.04 -26.53
CA GLU A 96 14.45 11.87 -26.39
C GLU A 96 13.73 11.59 -25.07
N PHE A 97 12.98 12.52 -24.51
CA PHE A 97 12.09 12.19 -23.40
C PHE A 97 10.84 11.43 -23.90
N TRP A 98 10.33 11.78 -25.09
CA TRP A 98 9.10 11.26 -25.68
C TRP A 98 9.31 10.68 -27.08
N GLY A 99 8.42 9.80 -27.51
CA GLY A 99 8.17 9.54 -28.93
C GLY A 99 9.21 8.74 -29.70
N ASN A 100 10.26 8.24 -29.06
CA ASN A 100 11.22 7.37 -29.74
C ASN A 100 10.57 6.00 -30.02
N ALA A 101 10.43 5.64 -31.29
CA ALA A 101 9.81 4.39 -31.73
C ALA A 101 10.58 3.15 -31.24
N ASP A 102 11.90 3.22 -31.07
CA ASP A 102 12.70 2.10 -30.55
C ASP A 102 12.39 1.79 -29.09
N ARG A 103 11.75 2.72 -28.36
CA ARG A 103 11.25 2.46 -26.99
C ARG A 103 9.94 1.70 -26.97
N ILE A 104 9.25 1.61 -28.10
CA ILE A 104 8.02 0.85 -28.21
C ILE A 104 8.41 -0.62 -28.35
N VAL A 105 8.37 -1.35 -27.24
CA VAL A 105 8.83 -2.73 -27.16
C VAL A 105 7.67 -3.71 -27.06
N LYS A 106 7.79 -4.85 -27.72
CA LYS A 106 6.83 -5.95 -27.66
C LYS A 106 7.20 -6.89 -26.51
N VAL A 107 6.41 -6.89 -25.45
CA VAL A 107 6.54 -7.74 -24.26
C VAL A 107 5.41 -8.77 -24.20
N GLY A 108 5.46 -9.70 -23.25
CA GLY A 108 4.53 -10.84 -23.20
C GLY A 108 4.95 -11.99 -24.12
N ASP A 109 4.00 -12.83 -24.49
CA ASP A 109 4.19 -13.97 -25.38
C ASP A 109 4.29 -13.53 -26.85
N ALA A 110 5.34 -12.77 -27.16
CA ALA A 110 5.55 -12.16 -28.47
C ALA A 110 5.69 -13.19 -29.62
N GLN A 111 6.10 -14.41 -29.30
CA GLN A 111 6.25 -15.54 -30.24
C GLN A 111 5.00 -16.42 -30.38
N GLY A 112 3.96 -16.21 -29.55
CA GLY A 112 2.75 -17.04 -29.59
C GLY A 112 2.97 -18.47 -29.07
N VAL A 113 3.90 -18.67 -28.12
CA VAL A 113 4.16 -19.98 -27.48
C VAL A 113 2.92 -20.51 -26.76
N LEU A 114 2.03 -19.62 -26.32
CA LEU A 114 0.79 -19.91 -25.61
C LEU A 114 -0.43 -19.98 -26.55
N ALA A 115 -0.24 -20.06 -27.87
CA ALA A 115 -1.35 -20.15 -28.83
C ALA A 115 -2.34 -21.30 -28.51
N ASN A 116 -1.84 -22.40 -27.91
CA ASN A 116 -2.63 -23.55 -27.50
C ASN A 116 -2.96 -23.59 -25.98
N ASP A 117 -2.67 -22.51 -25.25
CA ASP A 117 -2.99 -22.33 -23.82
C ASP A 117 -3.70 -20.98 -23.61
N PRO A 118 -4.99 -20.88 -24.00
CA PRO A 118 -5.72 -19.61 -24.00
C PRO A 118 -5.84 -18.97 -22.62
N MET A 119 -5.83 -19.77 -21.55
CA MET A 119 -5.88 -19.26 -20.18
C MET A 119 -4.59 -18.53 -19.80
N SER A 120 -3.41 -19.11 -20.11
CA SER A 120 -2.14 -18.42 -19.88
C SER A 120 -1.95 -17.25 -20.85
N ALA A 121 -2.40 -17.38 -22.11
CA ALA A 121 -2.31 -16.33 -23.12
C ALA A 121 -3.09 -15.06 -22.72
N MET A 122 -4.19 -15.20 -21.96
CA MET A 122 -4.94 -14.05 -21.45
C MET A 122 -4.11 -13.16 -20.51
N PHE A 123 -3.24 -13.76 -19.67
CA PHE A 123 -2.44 -13.02 -18.69
C PHE A 123 -1.05 -12.63 -19.20
N GLU A 124 -0.51 -13.41 -20.12
CA GLU A 124 0.83 -13.26 -20.70
C GLU A 124 0.79 -12.72 -22.14
N GLY A 125 -0.36 -12.26 -22.62
CA GLY A 125 -0.58 -11.83 -24.01
C GLY A 125 0.40 -10.74 -24.47
N ALA A 126 0.78 -10.80 -25.74
CA ALA A 126 1.73 -9.87 -26.32
C ALA A 126 1.21 -8.43 -26.28
N GLN A 127 2.03 -7.51 -25.77
CA GLN A 127 1.67 -6.10 -25.60
C GLN A 127 2.81 -5.21 -26.08
N THR A 128 2.45 -4.08 -26.68
CA THR A 128 3.38 -3.11 -27.24
C THR A 128 3.39 -1.87 -26.35
N LEU A 129 4.47 -1.70 -25.56
CA LEU A 129 4.53 -0.68 -24.51
C LEU A 129 5.82 0.14 -24.59
N PRO A 130 5.77 1.45 -24.24
CA PRO A 130 6.97 2.28 -24.20
C PRO A 130 7.81 1.97 -22.94
N ILE A 131 9.06 1.55 -23.12
CA ILE A 131 10.05 1.46 -22.02
C ILE A 131 10.68 2.83 -21.77
N SER A 132 10.86 3.19 -20.49
CA SER A 132 11.47 4.46 -20.06
C SER A 132 12.65 4.21 -19.12
N GLY A 133 13.62 5.13 -19.13
CA GLY A 133 14.67 5.16 -18.12
C GLY A 133 14.32 6.08 -16.95
N SER A 134 15.04 5.91 -15.83
CA SER A 134 14.95 6.80 -14.66
C SER A 134 16.04 7.89 -14.69
N PHE A 135 17.16 7.62 -15.34
CA PHE A 135 18.32 8.52 -15.37
C PHE A 135 18.78 8.73 -16.81
N TYR A 136 19.51 9.82 -17.03
CA TYR A 136 20.02 10.19 -18.34
C TYR A 136 21.54 10.29 -18.33
N ASP A 137 22.18 9.65 -19.30
CA ASP A 137 23.63 9.68 -19.52
C ASP A 137 23.93 10.67 -20.65
N TRP A 138 24.53 11.81 -20.31
CA TRP A 138 24.82 12.91 -21.24
C TRP A 138 25.81 12.55 -22.32
N ASN A 139 26.89 11.89 -21.91
CA ASN A 139 27.99 11.56 -22.79
C ASN A 139 27.54 10.56 -23.86
N LYS A 140 26.65 9.65 -23.46
CA LYS A 140 26.11 8.60 -24.35
C LYS A 140 24.74 8.95 -24.94
N ARG A 141 24.16 10.09 -24.57
CA ARG A 141 22.84 10.57 -24.99
C ARG A 141 21.76 9.50 -24.91
N GLN A 142 21.64 8.85 -23.76
CA GLN A 142 20.74 7.71 -23.58
C GLN A 142 20.13 7.66 -22.18
N TRP A 143 18.91 7.16 -22.11
CA TRP A 143 18.24 6.89 -20.85
C TRP A 143 18.64 5.53 -20.28
N TYR A 144 18.59 5.40 -18.97
CA TYR A 144 18.87 4.14 -18.28
C TYR A 144 18.19 4.08 -16.92
N TYR A 145 18.14 2.89 -16.34
CA TYR A 145 17.81 2.68 -14.92
C TYR A 145 18.74 1.62 -14.34
N TYR A 146 18.71 1.45 -13.02
CA TYR A 146 19.46 0.39 -12.35
C TYR A 146 18.49 -0.65 -11.82
N LEU A 147 18.82 -1.92 -12.05
CA LEU A 147 18.11 -3.07 -11.51
C LEU A 147 19.09 -3.94 -10.73
N GLY A 148 18.66 -4.50 -9.61
CA GLY A 148 19.47 -5.32 -8.72
C GLY A 148 20.06 -6.50 -9.49
N LYS A 149 21.32 -6.83 -9.25
CA LYS A 149 22.02 -7.94 -9.90
C LYS A 149 21.52 -9.30 -9.40
N TYR A 150 21.10 -9.35 -8.14
CA TYR A 150 20.58 -10.52 -7.44
C TYR A 150 19.23 -10.19 -6.79
N GLU A 151 18.52 -11.23 -6.35
CA GLU A 151 17.47 -11.09 -5.34
C GLU A 151 18.07 -10.53 -4.03
N VAL A 152 17.28 -9.78 -3.25
CA VAL A 152 17.73 -9.30 -1.93
C VAL A 152 17.97 -10.49 -1.01
N SER A 153 19.14 -10.54 -0.38
CA SER A 153 19.51 -11.65 0.51
C SER A 153 19.05 -11.47 1.95
N VAL A 154 19.02 -12.56 2.71
CA VAL A 154 18.75 -12.55 4.15
C VAL A 154 19.77 -11.67 4.90
N ALA A 155 21.04 -11.67 4.49
CA ALA A 155 22.07 -10.81 5.09
C ALA A 155 21.74 -9.32 4.91
N GLN A 156 21.38 -8.93 3.69
CA GLN A 156 21.05 -7.54 3.36
C GLN A 156 19.85 -7.05 4.17
N PHE A 157 18.82 -7.88 4.31
CA PHE A 157 17.66 -7.58 5.15
C PHE A 157 18.04 -7.39 6.62
N ILE A 158 18.75 -8.36 7.21
CA ILE A 158 19.21 -8.31 8.60
C ILE A 158 19.99 -7.00 8.87
N MET A 159 20.91 -6.64 7.99
CA MET A 159 21.74 -5.45 8.23
C MET A 159 20.95 -4.15 8.09
N VAL A 160 20.00 -4.05 7.16
CA VAL A 160 19.14 -2.85 7.06
C VAL A 160 18.21 -2.75 8.26
N MET A 161 17.47 -3.80 8.56
CA MET A 161 16.47 -3.81 9.63
C MET A 161 17.09 -3.73 11.03
N GLY A 162 18.38 -4.11 11.16
CA GLY A 162 19.18 -3.95 12.37
C GLY A 162 19.94 -2.64 12.46
N ASN A 163 19.76 -1.71 11.51
CA ASN A 163 20.52 -0.46 11.38
C ASN A 163 22.04 -0.68 11.52
N GLY A 164 22.56 -1.70 10.82
CA GLY A 164 23.97 -2.10 10.84
C GLY A 164 24.37 -3.06 11.96
N SER A 165 23.50 -3.33 12.94
CA SER A 165 23.75 -4.33 13.98
C SER A 165 23.19 -5.69 13.59
N GLN A 166 24.07 -6.67 13.38
CA GLN A 166 23.66 -8.04 13.04
C GLN A 166 22.78 -8.68 14.13
N ALA A 167 23.06 -8.42 15.40
CA ALA A 167 22.27 -8.99 16.52
C ALA A 167 20.82 -8.47 16.49
N LYS A 168 20.64 -7.14 16.40
CA LYS A 168 19.31 -6.51 16.29
C LYS A 168 18.58 -6.95 15.03
N GLY A 169 19.30 -7.04 13.91
CA GLY A 169 18.74 -7.49 12.64
C GLY A 169 18.26 -8.94 12.68
N LEU A 170 18.99 -9.83 13.35
CA LEU A 170 18.60 -11.23 13.54
C LEU A 170 17.34 -11.34 14.40
N GLU A 171 17.27 -10.59 15.49
CA GLU A 171 16.08 -10.52 16.34
C GLU A 171 14.86 -10.10 15.52
N LYS A 172 14.98 -9.00 14.76
CA LYS A 172 13.88 -8.52 13.92
C LYS A 172 13.51 -9.52 12.83
N PHE A 173 14.50 -10.16 12.20
CA PHE A 173 14.23 -11.20 11.21
C PHE A 173 13.46 -12.39 11.81
N TYR A 174 13.79 -12.82 13.02
CA TYR A 174 13.07 -13.92 13.68
C TYR A 174 11.63 -13.57 14.08
N GLU A 175 11.35 -12.30 14.37
CA GLU A 175 10.01 -11.79 14.64
C GLU A 175 9.15 -11.79 13.37
N LEU A 176 9.72 -11.34 12.25
CA LEU A 176 8.97 -11.13 11.00
C LEU A 176 8.85 -12.39 10.14
N SER A 177 9.90 -13.22 10.09
CA SER A 177 9.97 -14.37 9.21
C SER A 177 9.07 -15.52 9.67
N GLY A 178 8.13 -15.91 8.80
CA GLY A 178 7.22 -17.03 8.99
C GLY A 178 7.84 -18.42 8.75
N ASP A 179 9.15 -18.53 8.48
CA ASP A 179 9.81 -19.82 8.25
C ASP A 179 10.52 -20.33 9.51
N SER A 180 9.76 -20.96 10.40
CA SER A 180 10.28 -21.53 11.66
C SER A 180 11.43 -22.52 11.45
N LYS A 181 11.39 -23.30 10.35
CA LYS A 181 12.43 -24.28 10.02
C LYS A 181 13.73 -23.61 9.57
N PHE A 182 13.63 -22.56 8.76
CA PHE A 182 14.78 -21.75 8.38
C PHE A 182 15.35 -21.01 9.59
N ASN A 183 14.49 -20.39 10.40
CA ASN A 183 14.87 -19.69 11.62
C ASN A 183 15.63 -20.61 12.59
N GLY A 184 15.14 -21.83 12.81
CA GLY A 184 15.83 -22.82 13.65
C GLY A 184 17.22 -23.20 13.11
N LYS A 185 17.39 -23.34 11.79
CA LYS A 185 18.71 -23.58 11.17
C LYS A 185 19.65 -22.39 11.37
N LEU A 186 19.14 -21.17 11.21
CA LEU A 186 19.92 -19.95 11.36
C LEU A 186 20.37 -19.77 12.82
N LYS A 187 19.47 -19.91 13.78
CA LYS A 187 19.77 -19.88 15.22
C LYS A 187 20.84 -20.91 15.59
N LYS A 188 20.71 -22.15 15.12
CA LYS A 188 21.70 -23.22 15.36
C LYS A 188 23.06 -22.91 14.74
N ALA A 189 23.10 -22.29 13.56
CA ALA A 189 24.37 -21.91 12.92
C ALA A 189 25.09 -20.79 13.69
N PHE A 190 24.35 -19.83 14.25
CA PHE A 190 24.91 -18.78 15.11
C PHE A 190 25.34 -19.30 16.49
N SER A 191 24.52 -20.13 17.15
CA SER A 191 24.87 -20.68 18.47
C SER A 191 26.10 -21.58 18.43
N LYS A 192 26.28 -22.34 17.34
CA LYS A 192 27.47 -23.18 17.12
C LYS A 192 28.68 -22.42 16.56
N ASN A 193 28.54 -21.12 16.30
CA ASN A 193 29.54 -20.32 15.59
C ASN A 193 30.02 -20.94 14.25
N ASP A 194 29.14 -21.67 13.54
CA ASP A 194 29.46 -22.29 12.25
C ASP A 194 29.46 -21.23 11.15
N LYS A 195 30.61 -20.56 10.97
CA LYS A 195 30.79 -19.46 10.01
C LYS A 195 30.42 -19.85 8.58
N ARG A 196 30.71 -21.08 8.15
CA ARG A 196 30.37 -21.55 6.80
C ARG A 196 28.87 -21.65 6.65
N ARG A 197 28.18 -22.24 7.63
CA ARG A 197 26.73 -22.39 7.59
C ARG A 197 25.99 -21.07 7.74
N GLN A 198 26.50 -20.16 8.59
CA GLN A 198 26.00 -18.80 8.71
C GLN A 198 26.01 -18.12 7.33
N ARG A 199 27.17 -18.07 6.66
CA ARG A 199 27.29 -17.45 5.32
C ARG A 199 26.34 -18.07 4.30
N GLN A 200 26.23 -19.40 4.26
CA GLN A 200 25.30 -20.08 3.34
C GLN A 200 23.82 -19.71 3.58
N LEU A 201 23.40 -19.57 4.83
CA LEU A 201 22.01 -19.21 5.14
C LEU A 201 21.76 -17.72 4.91
N LEU A 202 22.73 -16.88 5.25
CA LEU A 202 22.71 -15.43 5.02
C LEU A 202 22.71 -15.08 3.52
N ALA A 203 23.27 -15.94 2.66
CA ALA A 203 23.26 -15.79 1.19
C ALA A 203 21.97 -16.29 0.52
N MET A 204 20.98 -16.80 1.26
CA MET A 204 19.69 -17.17 0.67
C MET A 204 18.90 -15.91 0.27
N PRO A 205 18.03 -15.99 -0.76
CA PRO A 205 17.09 -14.92 -1.04
C PRO A 205 16.14 -14.74 0.15
N LEU A 206 15.84 -13.48 0.46
CA LEU A 206 14.85 -13.13 1.47
C LEU A 206 13.47 -13.62 1.03
N THR A 207 12.81 -14.42 1.88
CA THR A 207 11.47 -14.95 1.66
C THR A 207 10.73 -15.06 3.00
N ALA A 208 9.45 -15.44 2.95
CA ALA A 208 8.62 -15.71 4.12
C ALA A 208 8.45 -14.53 5.08
N VAL A 209 8.64 -13.31 4.60
CA VAL A 209 8.21 -12.06 5.24
C VAL A 209 6.98 -11.53 4.51
N THR A 210 6.28 -10.56 5.10
CA THR A 210 5.05 -9.99 4.53
C THR A 210 5.38 -8.96 3.44
N TRP A 211 4.35 -8.58 2.69
CA TRP A 211 4.43 -7.45 1.76
C TRP A 211 4.92 -6.17 2.46
N PHE A 212 4.38 -5.88 3.64
CA PHE A 212 4.72 -4.68 4.40
C PHE A 212 6.15 -4.72 4.94
N ASP A 213 6.67 -5.89 5.28
CA ASP A 213 8.07 -6.06 5.69
C ASP A 213 9.05 -5.70 4.56
N TYR A 214 8.72 -6.07 3.31
CA TYR A 214 9.51 -5.65 2.15
C TYR A 214 9.46 -4.13 1.93
N GLN A 215 8.28 -3.53 2.07
CA GLN A 215 8.13 -2.07 1.98
C GLN A 215 8.93 -1.37 3.08
N ASP A 216 8.92 -1.90 4.29
CA ASP A 216 9.66 -1.35 5.41
C ASP A 216 11.17 -1.45 5.21
N PHE A 217 11.66 -2.59 4.72
CA PHE A 217 13.06 -2.74 4.32
C PHE A 217 13.48 -1.68 3.28
N ILE A 218 12.69 -1.48 2.23
CA ILE A 218 12.97 -0.48 1.20
C ILE A 218 12.97 0.93 1.80
N ARG A 219 11.99 1.23 2.66
CA ARG A 219 11.87 2.52 3.36
C ARG A 219 13.10 2.78 4.24
N GLN A 220 13.48 1.83 5.08
CA GLN A 220 14.64 1.94 5.96
C GLN A 220 15.94 2.09 5.18
N TYR A 221 16.12 1.36 4.07
CA TYR A 221 17.33 1.49 3.26
C TYR A 221 17.43 2.85 2.57
N ASN A 222 16.32 3.40 2.07
CA ASN A 222 16.28 4.78 1.56
C ASN A 222 16.69 5.79 2.64
N HIS A 223 16.08 5.73 3.83
CA HIS A 223 16.41 6.64 4.93
C HIS A 223 17.88 6.56 5.33
N TRP A 224 18.42 5.34 5.47
CA TRP A 224 19.82 5.15 5.81
C TRP A 224 20.75 5.69 4.71
N CYS A 225 20.42 5.45 3.44
CA CYS A 225 21.25 5.94 2.35
C CYS A 225 21.28 7.47 2.35
N TYR A 226 20.13 8.12 2.59
CA TYR A 226 20.01 9.57 2.67
C TYR A 226 20.77 10.21 3.84
N SER A 227 20.87 9.51 4.98
CA SER A 227 21.62 9.99 6.14
C SER A 227 23.11 9.63 6.10
N THR A 228 23.55 8.79 5.15
CA THR A 228 24.94 8.31 5.07
C THR A 228 25.70 8.98 3.92
N PRO A 229 26.72 9.82 4.19
CA PRO A 229 27.44 10.58 3.16
C PRO A 229 27.97 9.74 1.99
N ASN A 230 28.57 8.58 2.29
CA ASN A 230 29.11 7.68 1.26
C ASN A 230 28.03 7.06 0.37
N CYS A 231 26.82 6.85 0.88
CA CYS A 231 25.70 6.36 0.08
C CYS A 231 25.11 7.51 -0.75
N MET A 232 24.84 8.65 -0.12
CA MET A 232 24.35 9.86 -0.80
C MET A 232 25.24 10.36 -1.93
N ALA A 233 26.57 10.22 -1.78
CA ALA A 233 27.51 10.60 -2.83
C ALA A 233 27.43 9.66 -4.04
N LYS A 234 27.12 8.38 -3.84
CA LYS A 234 27.11 7.36 -4.90
C LYS A 234 25.75 7.12 -5.52
N ILE A 235 24.65 7.37 -4.81
CA ILE A 235 23.31 7.11 -5.34
C ILE A 235 23.10 7.93 -6.62
N PRO A 236 22.58 7.33 -7.71
CA PRO A 236 22.39 8.03 -8.97
C PRO A 236 21.46 9.23 -8.78
N LYS A 237 21.76 10.33 -9.46
CA LYS A 237 20.99 11.56 -9.37
C LYS A 237 20.39 11.89 -10.73
N LEU A 238 19.18 12.43 -10.71
CA LEU A 238 18.59 12.98 -11.92
C LEU A 238 19.28 14.31 -12.24
N PRO A 239 19.71 14.55 -13.50
CA PRO A 239 20.39 15.79 -13.83
C PRO A 239 19.42 16.98 -13.82
N LYS A 240 19.98 18.19 -13.71
CA LYS A 240 19.22 19.44 -13.50
C LYS A 240 18.37 19.90 -14.70
N ARG A 241 18.76 19.54 -15.92
CA ARG A 241 18.21 19.95 -17.22
C ARG A 241 18.30 18.78 -18.21
N LEU A 242 17.73 18.87 -19.41
CA LEU A 242 17.90 17.89 -20.51
C LEU A 242 18.86 18.35 -21.63
N ASN A 243 19.49 19.52 -21.50
CA ASN A 243 20.58 19.99 -22.37
C ASN A 243 21.84 20.39 -21.56
N ALA A 244 23.00 19.80 -21.88
CA ALA A 244 24.29 20.04 -21.22
C ALA A 244 25.00 21.33 -21.67
N ASN A 245 24.64 21.90 -22.83
CA ASN A 245 25.34 23.05 -23.43
C ASN A 245 24.81 24.43 -22.99
N ALA A 246 23.87 24.47 -22.05
CA ALA A 246 23.34 25.74 -21.52
C ALA A 246 24.25 26.27 -20.41
N SER A 247 25.14 27.20 -20.76
CA SER A 247 25.96 27.97 -19.81
C SER A 247 25.11 28.66 -18.74
N GLY A 248 25.56 28.63 -17.47
CA GLY A 248 24.97 29.41 -16.38
C GLY A 248 24.16 28.64 -15.32
N ALA A 249 24.35 27.33 -15.15
CA ALA A 249 23.68 26.58 -14.07
C ALA A 249 24.27 26.94 -12.69
N LYS A 250 23.65 27.91 -12.00
CA LYS A 250 23.85 28.13 -10.56
C LYS A 250 23.64 26.84 -9.75
N LYS A 251 24.23 26.84 -8.55
CA LYS A 251 24.38 25.75 -7.54
C LYS A 251 23.05 25.16 -7.01
N TYR A 252 22.16 24.68 -7.87
CA TYR A 252 21.00 23.88 -7.45
C TYR A 252 21.43 22.45 -7.09
N GLU A 253 20.77 21.79 -6.14
CA GLU A 253 21.12 20.42 -5.74
C GLU A 253 20.57 19.40 -6.75
N GLU A 254 21.43 18.50 -7.23
CA GLU A 254 21.01 17.28 -7.90
C GLU A 254 20.35 16.37 -6.86
N LEU A 255 19.03 16.16 -6.94
CA LEU A 255 18.41 15.36 -5.89
C LEU A 255 18.60 13.83 -6.14
N PRO A 256 18.71 13.03 -5.08
CA PRO A 256 19.05 11.62 -5.20
C PRO A 256 17.91 10.82 -5.83
N GLY A 257 18.24 9.70 -6.45
CA GLY A 257 17.30 8.62 -6.73
C GLY A 257 16.86 7.93 -5.44
N PHE A 258 15.98 6.94 -5.58
CA PHE A 258 15.45 6.16 -4.46
C PHE A 258 15.30 4.68 -4.83
N PHE A 259 15.47 3.80 -3.85
CA PHE A 259 15.22 2.37 -4.01
C PHE A 259 13.72 2.10 -4.04
N ARG A 260 13.29 1.22 -4.94
CA ARG A 260 11.91 0.74 -5.08
C ARG A 260 11.90 -0.66 -5.67
N LEU A 261 10.72 -1.27 -5.77
CA LEU A 261 10.55 -2.45 -6.61
C LEU A 261 10.59 -2.06 -8.10
N PRO A 262 11.04 -2.98 -8.97
CA PRO A 262 10.93 -2.79 -10.42
C PRO A 262 9.48 -2.79 -10.84
N THR A 263 9.19 -2.04 -11.90
CA THR A 263 7.95 -2.28 -12.64
C THR A 263 8.03 -3.59 -13.41
N GLU A 264 6.89 -4.17 -13.76
CA GLU A 264 6.88 -5.37 -14.61
C GLU A 264 7.56 -5.17 -15.96
N LEU A 265 7.38 -3.99 -16.57
CA LEU A 265 7.99 -3.66 -17.84
C LEU A 265 9.51 -3.51 -17.71
N GLU A 266 10.01 -2.86 -16.66
CA GLU A 266 11.45 -2.81 -16.39
C GLU A 266 12.03 -4.20 -16.14
N TRP A 267 11.37 -5.01 -15.31
CA TRP A 267 11.83 -6.36 -15.01
C TRP A 267 11.93 -7.22 -16.27
N GLU A 268 10.86 -7.27 -17.06
CA GLU A 268 10.82 -8.07 -18.28
C GLU A 268 11.80 -7.56 -19.34
N TYR A 269 11.92 -6.24 -19.50
CA TYR A 269 12.89 -5.64 -20.41
C TYR A 269 14.33 -6.05 -20.07
N ALA A 270 14.69 -5.96 -18.78
CA ALA A 270 16.01 -6.36 -18.31
C ALA A 270 16.22 -7.88 -18.45
N ALA A 271 15.20 -8.69 -18.13
CA ALA A 271 15.27 -10.14 -18.21
C ALA A 271 15.44 -10.66 -19.65
N ARG A 272 14.84 -9.98 -20.63
CA ARG A 272 15.04 -10.25 -22.07
C ARG A 272 16.43 -9.84 -22.58
N GLY A 273 17.20 -9.08 -21.81
CA GLY A 273 18.54 -8.59 -22.18
C GLY A 273 18.57 -7.16 -22.71
N GLY A 274 17.45 -6.43 -22.59
CA GLY A 274 17.33 -5.00 -22.88
C GLY A 274 17.78 -4.59 -24.29
N LEU A 275 18.45 -3.44 -24.39
CA LEU A 275 18.85 -2.85 -25.68
C LEU A 275 19.69 -3.79 -26.55
N ALA A 276 20.56 -4.60 -25.94
CA ALA A 276 21.41 -5.53 -26.68
C ALA A 276 20.58 -6.65 -27.36
N ALA A 277 19.51 -7.10 -26.71
CA ALA A 277 18.59 -8.08 -27.28
C ALA A 277 17.65 -7.48 -28.32
N LEU A 278 17.24 -6.21 -28.17
CA LEU A 278 16.44 -5.49 -29.17
C LEU A 278 17.20 -5.32 -30.49
N LYS A 279 18.50 -4.97 -30.41
CA LYS A 279 19.33 -4.74 -31.60
C LYS A 279 19.78 -6.01 -32.30
N LYS A 280 19.74 -7.16 -31.62
CA LYS A 280 20.14 -8.44 -32.20
C LYS A 280 18.94 -9.12 -32.84
N LYS A 281 19.07 -9.53 -34.10
CA LYS A 281 18.06 -10.33 -34.80
C LYS A 281 18.40 -11.83 -34.75
N ASP A 282 17.38 -12.66 -34.79
CA ASP A 282 17.49 -14.10 -35.05
C ASP A 282 17.53 -14.42 -36.54
N SER A 283 17.52 -15.71 -36.90
CA SER A 283 17.55 -16.18 -38.29
C SER A 283 16.36 -15.71 -39.12
N ASP A 284 15.22 -15.48 -38.48
CA ASP A 284 13.97 -15.06 -39.12
C ASP A 284 13.85 -13.53 -39.17
N GLY A 285 14.91 -12.82 -38.78
CA GLY A 285 14.97 -11.36 -38.78
C GLY A 285 14.22 -10.69 -37.62
N ARG A 286 13.71 -11.46 -36.65
CA ARG A 286 12.98 -10.94 -35.48
C ARG A 286 13.96 -10.54 -34.37
N PRO A 287 13.67 -9.51 -33.56
CA PRO A 287 14.49 -9.21 -32.40
C PRO A 287 14.57 -10.40 -31.43
N VAL A 288 15.79 -10.76 -31.00
CA VAL A 288 16.00 -11.79 -29.97
C VAL A 288 15.28 -11.42 -28.66
N PHE A 289 15.02 -10.13 -28.44
CA PHE A 289 14.18 -9.64 -27.34
C PHE A 289 12.80 -10.32 -27.28
N GLU A 290 12.21 -10.68 -28.42
CA GLU A 290 10.88 -11.30 -28.47
C GLU A 290 10.88 -12.78 -28.08
N HIS A 291 12.06 -13.38 -27.87
CA HIS A 291 12.16 -14.79 -27.50
C HIS A 291 11.51 -15.09 -26.16
N SER A 292 10.89 -16.27 -26.06
CA SER A 292 10.23 -16.73 -24.83
C SER A 292 11.17 -16.81 -23.62
N LEU A 293 12.45 -17.08 -23.86
CA LEU A 293 13.55 -17.07 -22.88
C LEU A 293 14.78 -16.37 -23.49
N PRO A 294 15.65 -15.74 -22.68
CA PRO A 294 16.85 -15.05 -23.17
C PRO A 294 18.02 -16.01 -23.47
N PHE A 295 17.77 -17.31 -23.44
CA PHE A 295 18.71 -18.39 -23.69
C PHE A 295 17.94 -19.63 -24.19
N GLU A 296 18.67 -20.56 -24.81
CA GLU A 296 18.11 -21.81 -25.31
C GLU A 296 17.53 -22.68 -24.18
N ARG A 297 16.33 -23.25 -24.39
CA ARG A 297 15.63 -24.00 -23.34
C ARG A 297 16.43 -25.20 -22.82
N ASN A 298 17.24 -25.85 -23.67
CA ASN A 298 18.12 -26.95 -23.24
C ASN A 298 19.25 -26.50 -22.28
N GLN A 299 19.54 -25.19 -22.19
CA GLN A 299 20.52 -24.60 -21.28
C GLN A 299 19.89 -24.13 -19.96
N PHE A 300 18.58 -24.29 -19.75
CA PHE A 300 17.86 -23.76 -18.58
C PHE A 300 18.55 -24.08 -17.23
N LYS A 301 19.10 -25.29 -17.09
CA LYS A 301 19.78 -25.77 -15.87
C LYS A 301 21.07 -25.00 -15.51
N LYS A 302 21.61 -24.20 -16.44
CA LYS A 302 22.76 -23.31 -16.25
C LYS A 302 22.37 -21.98 -15.64
N PHE A 303 21.17 -21.47 -15.94
CA PHE A 303 20.71 -20.12 -15.58
C PHE A 303 19.70 -20.09 -14.42
N ALA A 304 19.05 -21.22 -14.11
CA ALA A 304 17.86 -21.24 -13.27
C ALA A 304 17.82 -22.37 -12.24
N TRP A 305 17.17 -22.10 -11.10
CA TRP A 305 16.88 -23.09 -10.05
C TRP A 305 15.39 -23.44 -10.02
N ALA A 306 15.01 -24.54 -10.67
CA ALA A 306 13.62 -25.01 -10.73
C ALA A 306 13.52 -26.55 -10.75
N LYS A 307 12.30 -27.09 -10.76
CA LYS A 307 12.09 -28.54 -10.96
C LYS A 307 12.54 -28.93 -12.37
N PRO A 308 13.13 -30.13 -12.55
CA PRO A 308 13.29 -31.19 -11.54
C PRO A 308 14.50 -31.01 -10.61
N LYS A 309 15.47 -30.15 -10.95
CA LYS A 309 16.75 -29.99 -10.23
C LYS A 309 16.56 -29.58 -8.76
N SER A 310 15.61 -28.68 -8.49
CA SER A 310 15.29 -28.21 -7.14
C SER A 310 14.51 -29.22 -6.28
N LYS A 311 13.95 -30.26 -6.91
CA LYS A 311 12.96 -31.18 -6.31
C LYS A 311 11.74 -30.46 -5.70
N GLY A 312 11.53 -29.17 -5.99
CA GLY A 312 10.49 -28.34 -5.39
C GLY A 312 10.61 -28.13 -3.88
N LYS A 313 11.79 -28.33 -3.29
CA LYS A 313 11.95 -28.38 -1.81
C LYS A 313 12.26 -27.04 -1.15
N ALA A 314 13.20 -26.27 -1.71
CA ALA A 314 13.69 -25.02 -1.10
C ALA A 314 14.38 -24.13 -2.15
N PRO A 315 14.49 -22.81 -1.90
CA PRO A 315 15.36 -21.94 -2.68
C PRO A 315 16.83 -22.31 -2.46
N THR A 316 17.71 -21.70 -3.25
CA THR A 316 19.16 -21.81 -3.10
C THR A 316 19.77 -20.42 -2.98
N VAL A 317 21.07 -20.39 -2.67
CA VAL A 317 21.84 -19.16 -2.48
C VAL A 317 21.88 -18.33 -3.76
N ILE A 318 21.87 -17.01 -3.60
CA ILE A 318 21.92 -16.06 -4.74
C ILE A 318 23.19 -16.26 -5.57
N GLY A 319 23.11 -15.97 -6.86
CA GLY A 319 24.24 -15.94 -7.79
C GLY A 319 24.88 -17.29 -8.08
N ARG A 320 24.17 -18.40 -7.81
CA ARG A 320 24.68 -19.76 -7.98
C ARG A 320 24.81 -20.19 -9.44
N PHE A 321 23.97 -19.64 -10.29
CA PHE A 321 23.84 -20.00 -11.70
C PHE A 321 24.54 -18.97 -12.58
N ASP A 322 24.60 -19.24 -13.88
CA ASP A 322 25.14 -18.30 -14.85
C ASP A 322 24.21 -17.08 -14.97
N PRO A 323 24.76 -15.87 -15.17
CA PRO A 323 23.94 -14.69 -15.40
C PRO A 323 23.30 -14.73 -16.78
N THR A 324 22.15 -14.08 -16.94
CA THR A 324 21.63 -13.72 -18.27
C THR A 324 22.58 -12.75 -18.96
N ARG A 325 22.35 -12.51 -20.26
CA ARG A 325 23.20 -11.60 -21.05
C ARG A 325 23.27 -10.17 -20.51
N GLY A 326 22.26 -9.74 -19.75
CA GLY A 326 22.25 -8.45 -19.03
C GLY A 326 23.09 -8.45 -17.74
N GLY A 327 23.71 -9.58 -17.39
CA GLY A 327 24.49 -9.74 -16.17
C GLY A 327 23.66 -9.97 -14.90
N PHE A 328 22.39 -10.38 -15.06
CA PHE A 328 21.46 -10.64 -13.96
C PHE A 328 21.41 -12.11 -13.60
N PHE A 329 21.37 -12.40 -12.30
CA PHE A 329 21.28 -13.76 -11.78
C PHE A 329 19.88 -14.04 -11.26
N ASP A 330 19.50 -15.32 -11.24
CA ASP A 330 18.31 -15.83 -10.54
C ASP A 330 16.98 -15.23 -11.02
N LEU A 331 16.94 -14.65 -12.23
CA LEU A 331 15.70 -14.13 -12.83
C LEU A 331 14.66 -15.21 -13.14
N PHE A 332 15.08 -16.47 -13.21
CA PHE A 332 14.21 -17.62 -13.49
C PHE A 332 14.38 -18.68 -12.41
N GLY A 333 13.28 -19.01 -11.75
CA GLY A 333 13.28 -19.94 -10.64
C GLY A 333 13.86 -19.28 -9.40
N ASN A 334 14.55 -20.05 -8.55
CA ASN A 334 14.91 -19.65 -7.20
C ASN A 334 13.70 -19.10 -6.45
N VAL A 335 13.48 -17.78 -6.37
CA VAL A 335 12.22 -17.21 -5.88
C VAL A 335 11.60 -16.29 -6.92
N GLN A 336 10.27 -16.27 -6.98
CA GLN A 336 9.58 -15.27 -7.81
C GLN A 336 9.72 -13.88 -7.15
N GLU A 337 9.73 -12.84 -7.96
CA GLU A 337 10.08 -11.49 -7.51
C GLU A 337 8.85 -10.57 -7.50
N LEU A 338 8.63 -9.82 -6.42
CA LEU A 338 7.56 -8.80 -6.35
C LEU A 338 7.86 -7.58 -7.20
N MET A 339 6.79 -7.11 -7.84
CA MET A 339 6.80 -5.95 -8.72
C MET A 339 6.13 -4.76 -8.03
N ALA A 340 6.37 -3.56 -8.56
CA ALA A 340 5.84 -2.31 -7.99
C ALA A 340 4.32 -2.16 -8.18
N GLN A 341 3.74 -2.83 -9.19
CA GLN A 341 2.33 -2.69 -9.52
C GLN A 341 1.48 -3.83 -8.97
N MET A 342 0.20 -3.53 -8.77
CA MET A 342 -0.83 -4.54 -8.58
C MET A 342 -0.99 -5.37 -9.86
N PHE A 343 -1.34 -6.64 -9.68
CA PHE A 343 -1.63 -7.55 -10.77
C PHE A 343 -2.84 -7.05 -11.59
N ARG A 344 -2.75 -7.19 -12.90
CA ARG A 344 -3.81 -6.89 -13.86
C ARG A 344 -3.77 -7.94 -14.96
N THR A 345 -4.95 -8.26 -15.50
CA THR A 345 -5.09 -9.24 -16.60
C THR A 345 -4.14 -8.91 -17.75
N GLU A 346 -4.17 -7.67 -18.23
CA GLU A 346 -3.15 -7.11 -19.13
C GLU A 346 -2.34 -6.05 -18.38
N LEU A 347 -1.15 -5.68 -18.85
CA LEU A 347 -0.27 -4.76 -18.10
C LEU A 347 -0.89 -3.37 -17.94
N ILE A 348 -1.72 -2.94 -18.88
CA ILE A 348 -2.32 -1.60 -18.91
C ILE A 348 -3.84 -1.57 -18.68
N GLN A 349 -4.52 -2.73 -18.70
CA GLN A 349 -5.98 -2.79 -18.62
C GLN A 349 -6.50 -4.04 -17.90
N GLY A 350 -7.82 -4.07 -17.66
CA GLY A 350 -8.49 -5.14 -16.93
C GLY A 350 -8.62 -4.89 -15.43
N LYS A 351 -9.23 -5.85 -14.74
CA LYS A 351 -9.48 -5.82 -13.30
C LYS A 351 -8.15 -5.75 -12.53
N VAL A 352 -8.10 -4.88 -11.53
CA VAL A 352 -6.97 -4.78 -10.60
C VAL A 352 -7.10 -5.87 -9.53
N GLY A 353 -6.05 -6.65 -9.36
CA GLY A 353 -5.90 -7.69 -8.35
C GLY A 353 -4.97 -7.27 -7.20
N ALA A 354 -4.34 -8.26 -6.59
CA ALA A 354 -3.35 -8.15 -5.52
C ALA A 354 -1.94 -7.87 -6.09
N LEU A 355 -0.89 -8.48 -5.53
CA LEU A 355 0.49 -8.16 -5.91
C LEU A 355 0.91 -8.91 -7.17
N SER A 356 1.61 -8.23 -8.07
CA SER A 356 2.20 -8.88 -9.24
C SER A 356 3.58 -9.45 -8.91
N VAL A 357 3.84 -10.69 -9.35
CA VAL A 357 5.15 -11.34 -9.23
C VAL A 357 5.62 -11.95 -10.55
N ARG A 358 6.95 -11.97 -10.78
CA ARG A 358 7.59 -12.46 -12.01
C ARG A 358 8.67 -13.51 -11.76
N GLY A 359 9.08 -14.20 -12.82
CA GLY A 359 10.27 -15.06 -12.84
C GLY A 359 10.07 -16.50 -12.39
N GLY A 360 8.95 -16.81 -11.72
CA GLY A 360 8.65 -18.13 -11.18
C GLY A 360 9.60 -18.52 -10.03
N SER A 361 9.36 -19.67 -9.38
CA SER A 361 10.13 -20.09 -8.21
C SER A 361 10.72 -21.49 -8.37
N PHE A 362 11.47 -21.93 -7.36
CA PHE A 362 12.00 -23.28 -7.26
C PHE A 362 10.93 -24.39 -7.35
N ARG A 363 9.63 -24.10 -7.26
CA ARG A 363 8.54 -25.08 -7.31
C ARG A 363 8.05 -25.43 -8.71
N GLN A 364 8.26 -24.55 -9.69
CA GLN A 364 7.78 -24.72 -11.05
C GLN A 364 8.69 -25.66 -11.85
N ASN A 365 8.14 -26.31 -12.87
CA ASN A 365 8.91 -27.13 -13.82
C ASN A 365 9.59 -26.23 -14.86
N ASP A 366 10.83 -26.55 -15.24
CA ASP A 366 11.65 -25.82 -16.21
C ASP A 366 10.94 -25.57 -17.56
N ASN A 367 10.14 -26.51 -18.04
CA ASN A 367 9.34 -26.37 -19.26
C ASN A 367 8.23 -25.30 -19.18
N LYS A 368 7.86 -24.85 -17.98
CA LYS A 368 6.84 -23.81 -17.77
C LYS A 368 7.41 -22.39 -17.73
N PHE A 369 8.73 -22.20 -17.74
CA PHE A 369 9.29 -20.85 -17.66
C PHE A 369 9.31 -20.15 -19.02
N ARG A 370 8.98 -18.85 -18.94
CA ARG A 370 9.01 -17.83 -19.99
C ARG A 370 9.32 -16.50 -19.32
N VAL A 371 9.83 -15.51 -20.03
CA VAL A 371 10.03 -14.17 -19.45
C VAL A 371 8.72 -13.48 -19.11
N SER A 372 7.70 -13.71 -19.95
CA SER A 372 6.33 -13.17 -19.76
C SER A 372 5.60 -13.73 -18.54
N MET A 373 6.09 -14.84 -17.96
CA MET A 373 5.41 -15.55 -16.89
C MET A 373 5.21 -14.64 -15.68
N ARG A 374 3.94 -14.48 -15.30
CA ARG A 374 3.49 -13.63 -14.21
C ARG A 374 2.37 -14.31 -13.45
N THR A 375 2.35 -14.10 -12.14
CA THR A 375 1.30 -14.61 -11.28
C THR A 375 0.87 -13.56 -10.28
N GLU A 376 -0.33 -13.72 -9.75
CA GLU A 376 -0.84 -12.92 -8.66
C GLU A 376 -0.40 -13.52 -7.32
N LEU A 377 -0.02 -12.67 -6.37
CA LEU A 377 0.26 -13.04 -4.99
C LEU A 377 -0.70 -12.31 -4.06
N ASP A 378 -1.41 -13.10 -3.24
CA ASP A 378 -2.33 -12.58 -2.24
C ASP A 378 -1.59 -11.78 -1.16
N ILE A 379 -2.11 -10.60 -0.81
CA ILE A 379 -1.63 -9.81 0.33
C ILE A 379 -2.09 -10.45 1.65
N TYR A 380 -3.34 -10.92 1.67
CA TYR A 380 -3.97 -11.57 2.82
C TYR A 380 -4.50 -12.93 2.42
N LYS A 381 -4.41 -13.90 3.32
CA LYS A 381 -4.97 -15.24 3.14
C LYS A 381 -5.66 -15.71 4.39
N LYS A 382 -6.59 -16.66 4.24
CA LYS A 382 -7.23 -17.31 5.38
C LYS A 382 -6.24 -18.25 6.06
N SER A 383 -6.05 -18.08 7.36
CA SER A 383 -5.27 -18.98 8.20
C SER A 383 -5.94 -20.35 8.25
N VAL A 384 -5.23 -21.40 7.84
CA VAL A 384 -5.75 -22.78 7.91
C VAL A 384 -6.00 -23.21 9.37
N ARG A 385 -5.24 -22.65 10.32
CA ARG A 385 -5.33 -23.02 11.74
C ARG A 385 -6.44 -22.27 12.49
N THR A 386 -6.55 -20.96 12.27
CA THR A 386 -7.48 -20.10 13.04
C THR A 386 -8.70 -19.67 12.25
N GLY A 387 -8.70 -19.82 10.92
CA GLY A 387 -9.77 -19.32 10.04
C GLY A 387 -9.76 -17.80 9.82
N GLU A 388 -8.89 -17.06 10.51
CA GLU A 388 -8.79 -15.60 10.41
C GLU A 388 -8.03 -15.18 9.14
N MET A 389 -8.33 -13.98 8.64
CA MET A 389 -7.54 -13.36 7.58
C MET A 389 -6.21 -12.86 8.16
N ILE A 390 -5.11 -13.34 7.60
CA ILE A 390 -3.75 -12.98 8.02
C ILE A 390 -2.92 -12.50 6.82
N GLU A 391 -1.89 -11.71 7.09
CA GLU A 391 -0.92 -11.32 6.07
C GLU A 391 -0.17 -12.53 5.51
N THR A 392 -0.07 -12.59 4.19
CA THR A 392 0.63 -13.66 3.49
C THR A 392 2.14 -13.55 3.69
N ARG A 393 2.73 -14.65 4.14
CA ARG A 393 4.19 -14.88 4.13
C ARG A 393 4.49 -15.99 3.13
N SER A 394 5.04 -15.63 1.98
CA SER A 394 5.31 -16.58 0.90
C SER A 394 6.74 -17.12 0.98
N HIS A 395 6.91 -18.45 1.04
CA HIS A 395 8.23 -19.10 1.01
C HIS A 395 8.87 -19.15 -0.38
N THR A 396 8.16 -18.68 -1.41
CA THR A 396 8.59 -18.73 -2.81
C THR A 396 8.76 -17.36 -3.43
N THR A 397 8.44 -16.29 -2.69
CA THR A 397 8.49 -14.92 -3.17
C THR A 397 9.55 -14.12 -2.43
N GLY A 398 10.44 -13.49 -3.18
CA GLY A 398 11.39 -12.49 -2.72
C GLY A 398 11.23 -11.15 -3.45
N ILE A 399 12.26 -10.32 -3.38
CA ILE A 399 12.32 -9.03 -4.08
C ILE A 399 13.66 -8.82 -4.76
N ARG A 400 13.64 -7.97 -5.78
CA ARG A 400 14.81 -7.33 -6.39
C ARG A 400 14.56 -5.84 -6.36
N LEU A 401 15.61 -5.04 -6.14
CA LEU A 401 15.46 -3.58 -6.09
C LEU A 401 15.74 -2.96 -7.46
N ALA A 402 15.02 -1.90 -7.79
CA ALA A 402 15.37 -0.94 -8.81
C ALA A 402 15.70 0.42 -8.16
N ILE A 403 16.44 1.26 -8.87
CA ILE A 403 16.65 2.67 -8.48
C ILE A 403 15.82 3.54 -9.41
N GLY A 404 14.86 4.26 -8.82
CA GLY A 404 14.04 5.24 -9.52
C GLY A 404 14.49 6.68 -9.28
N SER A 405 13.91 7.60 -10.03
CA SER A 405 14.01 9.04 -9.82
C SER A 405 12.61 9.66 -9.86
N LEU A 406 12.52 10.93 -9.46
CA LEU A 406 11.34 11.74 -9.76
C LEU A 406 11.31 12.08 -11.26
N VAL A 407 10.11 12.38 -11.78
CA VAL A 407 9.89 12.74 -13.19
C VAL A 407 9.97 14.24 -13.41
N ILE A 408 9.33 15.07 -12.58
CA ILE A 408 9.36 16.54 -12.67
C ILE A 408 9.95 17.09 -11.38
N ARG A 409 10.90 18.03 -11.47
CA ARG A 409 11.69 18.45 -10.30
C ARG A 409 12.08 19.90 -10.24
N THR A 410 12.46 20.48 -11.36
CA THR A 410 12.81 21.89 -11.45
C THR A 410 11.95 22.55 -12.51
N LYS A 411 11.74 23.86 -12.38
CA LYS A 411 11.07 24.66 -13.41
C LYS A 411 11.74 24.46 -14.77
N GLN A 412 13.07 24.44 -14.82
CA GLN A 412 13.83 24.24 -16.05
C GLN A 412 13.67 22.84 -16.64
N PHE A 413 13.69 21.79 -15.82
CA PHE A 413 13.45 20.43 -16.31
C PHE A 413 12.02 20.27 -16.84
N LYS A 414 11.05 20.92 -16.19
CA LYS A 414 9.67 20.98 -16.67
C LYS A 414 9.58 21.71 -18.01
N GLU A 415 10.20 22.89 -18.14
CA GLU A 415 10.24 23.66 -19.40
C GLU A 415 10.91 22.85 -20.54
N ASP A 416 11.98 22.12 -20.25
CA ASP A 416 12.65 21.24 -21.23
C ASP A 416 11.72 20.11 -21.68
N ILE A 417 11.01 19.45 -20.75
CA ILE A 417 10.01 18.41 -21.07
C ILE A 417 8.86 18.99 -21.89
N GLU A 418 8.35 20.17 -21.53
CA GLU A 418 7.25 20.84 -22.25
C GLU A 418 7.65 21.17 -23.68
N LYS A 419 8.87 21.68 -23.89
CA LYS A 419 9.43 21.91 -25.24
C LYS A 419 9.56 20.62 -26.04
N GLN A 420 10.13 19.57 -25.43
CA GLN A 420 10.24 18.26 -26.10
C GLN A 420 8.87 17.64 -26.39
N TYR A 421 7.88 17.85 -25.51
CA TYR A 421 6.53 17.37 -25.70
C TYR A 421 5.82 18.11 -26.83
N ALA A 422 5.97 19.43 -26.94
CA ALA A 422 5.46 20.21 -28.06
C ALA A 422 6.06 19.73 -29.39
N ALA A 423 7.38 19.55 -29.46
CA ALA A 423 8.05 19.00 -30.64
C ALA A 423 7.59 17.58 -30.98
N TYR A 424 7.41 16.71 -29.97
CA TYR A 424 6.84 15.38 -30.15
C TYR A 424 5.41 15.44 -30.70
N LYS A 425 4.58 16.34 -30.17
CA LYS A 425 3.18 16.54 -30.57
C LYS A 425 3.07 16.99 -32.03
N GLU A 426 3.96 17.86 -32.48
CA GLU A 426 3.99 18.36 -33.86
C GLU A 426 4.59 17.36 -34.86
N GLY A 427 5.50 16.48 -34.41
CA GLY A 427 6.14 15.45 -35.22
C GLY A 427 5.51 14.06 -35.09
N THR A 428 6.18 13.16 -34.37
CA THR A 428 5.87 11.72 -34.31
C THR A 428 4.46 11.41 -33.77
N TYR A 429 3.93 12.22 -32.86
CA TYR A 429 2.59 12.01 -32.29
C TYR A 429 1.49 12.02 -33.36
N LYS A 430 1.51 12.98 -34.31
CA LYS A 430 0.56 13.03 -35.43
C LYS A 430 0.59 11.79 -36.31
N GLN A 431 1.70 11.06 -36.32
CA GLN A 431 1.85 9.84 -37.09
C GLN A 431 1.36 8.60 -36.35
N THR A 432 1.10 8.67 -35.03
CA THR A 432 0.54 7.57 -34.25
C THR A 432 -0.97 7.41 -34.49
N PRO A 433 -1.56 6.21 -34.32
CA PRO A 433 -2.99 6.00 -34.48
C PRO A 433 -3.86 6.94 -33.63
N VAL A 434 -3.44 7.25 -32.40
CA VAL A 434 -4.13 8.16 -31.47
C VAL A 434 -3.99 9.63 -31.88
N GLY A 435 -2.83 10.03 -32.40
CA GLY A 435 -2.64 11.38 -32.94
C GLY A 435 -3.45 11.61 -34.21
N ARG A 436 -3.47 10.62 -35.11
CA ARG A 436 -4.31 10.65 -36.33
C ARG A 436 -5.79 10.69 -36.01
N SER A 437 -6.28 9.84 -35.10
CA SER A 437 -7.71 9.83 -34.74
C SER A 437 -8.17 11.14 -34.10
N ASN A 438 -7.31 11.79 -33.31
CA ASN A 438 -7.61 13.09 -32.71
C ASN A 438 -7.55 14.23 -33.74
N ASP A 439 -6.60 14.20 -34.68
CA ASP A 439 -6.53 15.17 -35.78
C ASP A 439 -7.67 14.95 -36.79
N ASP A 440 -8.08 13.72 -37.06
CA ASP A 440 -9.25 13.36 -37.88
C ASP A 440 -10.56 13.80 -37.22
N ALA A 441 -10.68 13.63 -35.89
CA ALA A 441 -11.81 14.16 -35.12
C ALA A 441 -11.85 15.70 -35.15
N LEU A 442 -10.69 16.36 -35.09
CA LEU A 442 -10.57 17.82 -35.21
C LEU A 442 -10.82 18.32 -36.64
N MET A 443 -10.41 17.57 -37.67
CA MET A 443 -10.68 17.86 -39.08
C MET A 443 -12.16 17.66 -39.42
N ASN A 444 -12.80 16.61 -38.89
CA ASN A 444 -14.25 16.40 -38.99
C ASN A 444 -15.04 17.48 -38.23
N ALA A 445 -14.53 17.94 -37.09
CA ALA A 445 -15.08 19.11 -36.41
C ALA A 445 -14.88 20.38 -37.26
N GLY A 446 -13.76 20.52 -37.96
CA GLY A 446 -13.43 21.62 -38.86
C GLY A 446 -14.32 21.70 -40.12
N THR A 447 -14.63 20.57 -40.75
CA THR A 447 -15.57 20.50 -41.90
C THR A 447 -17.02 20.75 -41.46
N THR A 448 -17.38 20.28 -40.26
CA THR A 448 -18.66 20.59 -39.60
C THR A 448 -18.75 22.09 -39.26
N LEU A 449 -17.66 22.69 -38.76
CA LEU A 449 -17.53 24.13 -38.51
C LEU A 449 -17.59 24.96 -39.79
N GLN A 450 -16.97 24.53 -40.88
CA GLN A 450 -17.01 25.25 -42.17
C GLN A 450 -18.42 25.25 -42.76
N SER A 451 -19.14 24.13 -42.63
CA SER A 451 -20.54 24.00 -43.04
C SER A 451 -21.46 24.85 -42.15
N ALA A 452 -21.21 24.86 -40.84
CA ALA A 452 -21.86 25.76 -39.89
C ALA A 452 -21.51 27.23 -40.17
N MET A 453 -20.30 27.55 -40.61
CA MET A 453 -19.84 28.92 -40.90
C MET A 453 -20.45 29.48 -42.19
N ASN A 454 -20.72 28.61 -43.19
CA ASN A 454 -21.47 28.99 -44.39
C ASN A 454 -22.95 29.23 -44.09
N ASN A 455 -23.55 28.40 -43.23
CA ASN A 455 -24.91 28.62 -42.72
C ASN A 455 -24.99 29.90 -41.86
N LEU A 456 -24.00 30.09 -40.97
CA LEU A 456 -23.86 31.29 -40.17
C LEU A 456 -23.59 32.54 -41.02
N LYS A 457 -22.89 32.48 -42.16
CA LYS A 457 -22.76 33.64 -43.08
C LYS A 457 -24.10 34.03 -43.71
N LYS A 458 -24.92 33.03 -44.05
CA LYS A 458 -26.26 33.21 -44.61
C LYS A 458 -27.20 33.80 -43.55
N ASP A 459 -27.11 33.29 -42.32
CA ASP A 459 -27.84 33.82 -41.16
C ASP A 459 -27.30 35.19 -40.71
N ASN A 460 -26.01 35.48 -40.86
CA ASN A 460 -25.38 36.76 -40.53
C ASN A 460 -25.76 37.86 -41.52
N ARG A 461 -26.04 37.55 -42.79
CA ARG A 461 -26.70 38.50 -43.71
C ARG A 461 -28.13 38.82 -43.26
N ARG A 462 -28.88 37.78 -42.83
CA ARG A 462 -30.25 37.90 -42.33
C ARG A 462 -30.30 38.67 -40.98
N LEU A 463 -29.29 38.45 -40.14
CA LEU A 463 -29.07 39.10 -38.85
C LEU A 463 -28.48 40.51 -39.01
N LYS A 464 -27.71 40.83 -40.06
CA LYS A 464 -27.26 42.21 -40.36
C LYS A 464 -28.44 43.13 -40.68
N ASN A 465 -29.41 42.64 -41.47
CA ASN A 465 -30.62 43.40 -41.77
C ASN A 465 -31.48 43.60 -40.50
N LYS A 466 -31.59 42.57 -39.65
CA LYS A 466 -32.20 42.71 -38.30
C LYS A 466 -31.35 43.56 -37.35
N SER A 467 -30.02 43.59 -37.51
CA SER A 467 -29.07 44.32 -36.68
C SER A 467 -29.09 45.81 -36.98
N GLN A 468 -29.37 46.25 -38.21
CA GLN A 468 -29.57 47.66 -38.53
C GLN A 468 -30.86 48.18 -37.88
N GLN A 469 -31.94 47.39 -37.90
CA GLN A 469 -33.17 47.66 -37.13
C GLN A 469 -32.92 47.66 -35.61
N MET A 470 -32.09 46.73 -35.12
CA MET A 470 -31.72 46.64 -33.70
C MET A 470 -30.74 47.74 -33.28
N GLN A 471 -29.89 48.29 -34.17
CA GLN A 471 -28.95 49.37 -33.87
C GLN A 471 -29.66 50.68 -33.51
N ASN A 472 -30.77 50.98 -34.18
CA ASN A 472 -31.65 52.10 -33.83
C ASN A 472 -32.34 51.88 -32.46
N LEU A 473 -32.56 50.63 -32.05
CA LEU A 473 -33.01 50.25 -30.71
C LEU A 473 -31.87 50.18 -29.66
N LEU A 474 -30.61 49.98 -30.08
CA LEU A 474 -29.44 49.81 -29.22
C LEU A 474 -28.77 51.13 -28.79
N ALA A 475 -29.06 52.25 -29.45
CA ALA A 475 -28.75 53.58 -28.89
C ALA A 475 -29.41 53.78 -27.52
N ALA A 476 -30.62 53.23 -27.32
CA ALA A 476 -31.30 53.20 -26.02
C ALA A 476 -30.77 52.12 -25.05
N ARG A 477 -29.94 51.17 -25.50
CA ARG A 477 -29.52 49.98 -24.73
C ARG A 477 -28.04 49.99 -24.30
N LYS A 478 -27.24 50.99 -24.69
CA LYS A 478 -25.88 51.22 -24.14
C LYS A 478 -25.90 51.43 -22.61
N LEU A 479 -27.02 51.88 -22.06
CA LEU A 479 -27.29 51.96 -20.61
C LEU A 479 -27.34 50.57 -19.94
N ASN A 480 -27.72 49.50 -20.67
CA ASN A 480 -27.99 48.18 -20.09
C ASN A 480 -26.75 47.27 -19.99
N ILE A 481 -25.66 47.54 -20.71
CA ILE A 481 -24.40 46.77 -20.53
C ILE A 481 -23.70 47.21 -19.23
N GLN A 482 -23.83 48.48 -18.85
CA GLN A 482 -23.39 48.97 -17.54
C GLN A 482 -24.29 48.40 -16.44
N ALA A 483 -25.61 48.33 -16.68
CA ALA A 483 -26.54 47.65 -15.79
C ALA A 483 -26.21 46.15 -15.60
N ALA A 484 -25.78 45.44 -16.64
CA ALA A 484 -25.40 44.03 -16.52
C ALA A 484 -24.15 43.81 -15.63
N LYS A 485 -23.18 44.73 -15.65
CA LYS A 485 -22.04 44.70 -14.71
C LYS A 485 -22.47 45.02 -13.28
N THR A 486 -23.39 45.96 -13.09
CA THR A 486 -23.99 46.25 -11.78
C THR A 486 -24.74 45.03 -11.25
N VAL A 487 -25.53 44.34 -12.09
CA VAL A 487 -26.26 43.13 -11.72
C VAL A 487 -25.33 41.98 -11.34
N ILE A 488 -24.20 41.80 -12.03
CA ILE A 488 -23.22 40.77 -11.65
C ILE A 488 -22.62 41.07 -10.28
N ASN A 489 -22.24 42.32 -10.02
CA ASN A 489 -21.71 42.72 -8.71
C ASN A 489 -22.79 42.62 -7.60
N GLU A 490 -24.04 42.97 -7.91
CA GLU A 490 -25.18 42.79 -7.01
C GLU A 490 -25.45 41.31 -6.72
N LEU A 491 -25.27 40.43 -7.70
CA LEU A 491 -25.40 38.98 -7.52
C LEU A 491 -24.27 38.42 -6.64
N GLU A 492 -23.03 38.88 -6.82
CA GLU A 492 -21.90 38.49 -5.94
C GLU A 492 -22.11 38.98 -4.50
N GLU A 493 -22.55 40.22 -4.32
CA GLU A 493 -22.94 40.71 -2.99
C GLU A 493 -24.11 39.93 -2.40
N THR A 494 -25.10 39.57 -3.22
CA THR A 494 -26.26 38.77 -2.78
C THR A 494 -25.82 37.37 -2.35
N ILE A 495 -24.92 36.72 -3.08
CA ILE A 495 -24.37 35.41 -2.69
C ILE A 495 -23.64 35.50 -1.35
N ASN A 496 -22.81 36.52 -1.16
CA ASN A 496 -22.09 36.71 0.10
C ASN A 496 -23.04 37.04 1.27
N ARG A 497 -24.08 37.84 1.02
CA ARG A 497 -25.14 38.12 2.00
C ARG A 497 -25.93 36.85 2.32
N LEU A 498 -26.27 36.02 1.33
CA LEU A 498 -26.98 34.76 1.54
C LEU A 498 -26.13 33.74 2.30
N ASP A 499 -24.82 33.65 2.06
CA ASP A 499 -23.92 32.80 2.85
C ASP A 499 -23.83 33.27 4.32
N HIS A 500 -23.76 34.59 4.53
CA HIS A 500 -23.78 35.17 5.87
C HIS A 500 -25.15 34.98 6.57
N GLN A 501 -26.25 35.16 5.84
CA GLN A 501 -27.60 34.90 6.33
C GLN A 501 -27.81 33.43 6.65
N MET A 502 -27.28 32.51 5.82
CA MET A 502 -27.36 31.09 6.06
C MET A 502 -26.55 30.70 7.31
N LYS A 503 -25.33 31.20 7.47
CA LYS A 503 -24.50 30.98 8.68
C LYS A 503 -25.15 31.54 9.93
N SER A 504 -25.68 32.76 9.88
CA SER A 504 -26.37 33.39 11.01
C SER A 504 -27.69 32.70 11.33
N ALA A 505 -28.46 32.25 10.32
CA ALA A 505 -29.66 31.44 10.52
C ALA A 505 -29.34 30.08 11.14
N LEU A 506 -28.24 29.44 10.73
CA LEU A 506 -27.78 28.18 11.32
C LEU A 506 -27.36 28.36 12.78
N GLN A 507 -26.65 29.45 13.09
CA GLN A 507 -26.29 29.83 14.46
C GLN A 507 -27.52 30.16 15.30
N GLN A 508 -28.50 30.89 14.76
CA GLN A 508 -29.75 31.21 15.44
C GLN A 508 -30.60 29.95 15.67
N ALA A 509 -30.67 29.04 14.68
CA ALA A 509 -31.36 27.76 14.82
C ALA A 509 -30.70 26.90 15.90
N HIS A 510 -29.36 26.83 15.91
CA HIS A 510 -28.62 26.13 16.96
C HIS A 510 -28.90 26.71 18.34
N LYS A 511 -28.85 28.04 18.47
CA LYS A 511 -29.18 28.75 19.72
C LYS A 511 -30.62 28.47 20.18
N LYS A 512 -31.60 28.54 19.27
CA LYS A 512 -33.01 28.23 19.58
C LYS A 512 -33.22 26.77 19.99
N ILE A 513 -32.50 25.83 19.38
CA ILE A 513 -32.54 24.42 19.76
C ILE A 513 -31.94 24.23 21.16
N GLU A 514 -30.83 24.89 21.47
CA GLU A 514 -30.22 24.84 22.80
C GLU A 514 -31.12 25.48 23.87
N GLU A 515 -31.72 26.65 23.59
CA GLU A 515 -32.70 27.31 24.47
C GLU A 515 -33.94 26.42 24.68
N GLY A 516 -34.53 25.86 23.61
CA GLY A 516 -35.67 24.96 23.71
C GLY A 516 -35.36 23.67 24.46
N THR A 517 -34.16 23.11 24.27
CA THR A 517 -33.71 21.92 25.01
C THR A 517 -33.55 22.23 26.49
N PHE A 518 -33.01 23.41 26.83
CA PHE A 518 -32.91 23.88 28.20
C PHE A 518 -34.29 24.07 28.85
N ASP A 519 -35.24 24.71 28.16
CA ASP A 519 -36.61 24.93 28.67
C ASP A 519 -37.34 23.62 28.97
N VAL A 520 -37.19 22.61 28.09
CA VAL A 520 -37.74 21.27 28.33
C VAL A 520 -37.10 20.63 29.56
N CYS A 521 -35.77 20.71 29.69
CA CYS A 521 -35.06 20.21 30.88
C CYS A 521 -35.52 20.94 32.15
N GLU A 522 -35.72 22.26 32.12
CA GLU A 522 -36.22 23.03 33.25
C GLU A 522 -37.62 22.61 33.68
N LYS A 523 -38.53 22.40 32.72
CA LYS A 523 -39.90 21.92 32.99
C LYS A 523 -39.88 20.52 33.57
N LEU A 524 -39.07 19.62 33.02
CA LEU A 524 -38.93 18.25 33.51
C LEU A 524 -38.30 18.20 34.92
N VAL A 525 -37.26 18.99 35.19
CA VAL A 525 -36.66 19.11 36.54
C VAL A 525 -37.67 19.66 37.54
N SER A 526 -38.42 20.70 37.14
CA SER A 526 -39.46 21.29 37.99
C SER A 526 -40.57 20.30 38.30
N ASN A 527 -41.03 19.57 37.28
CA ASN A 527 -42.06 18.54 37.43
C ASN A 527 -41.57 17.39 38.31
N ALA A 528 -40.38 16.84 38.04
CA ALA A 528 -39.81 15.74 38.80
C ALA A 528 -39.66 16.10 40.28
N ALA A 529 -39.11 17.27 40.58
CA ALA A 529 -38.90 17.70 41.96
C ALA A 529 -40.22 17.96 42.70
N LEU A 530 -41.22 18.53 42.02
CA LEU A 530 -42.57 18.71 42.58
C LEU A 530 -43.24 17.35 42.83
N ILE A 531 -43.22 16.45 41.85
CA ILE A 531 -43.81 15.11 41.96
C ILE A 531 -43.15 14.33 43.10
N SER A 532 -41.82 14.36 43.23
CA SER A 532 -41.13 13.68 44.34
C SER A 532 -41.48 14.28 45.69
N LYS A 533 -41.60 15.62 45.77
CA LYS A 533 -42.02 16.29 47.00
C LYS A 533 -43.46 15.92 47.38
N THR A 534 -44.39 15.90 46.42
CA THR A 534 -45.79 15.50 46.65
C THR A 534 -45.91 14.02 47.02
N ALA A 535 -45.16 13.15 46.35
CA ALA A 535 -45.06 11.74 46.73
C ALA A 535 -44.60 11.64 48.19
N GLY A 536 -43.54 12.36 48.55
CA GLY A 536 -43.03 12.37 49.91
C GLY A 536 -44.04 12.87 50.95
N TRP A 537 -44.78 13.92 50.64
CA TRP A 537 -45.87 14.43 51.48
C TRP A 537 -46.96 13.38 51.73
N ASN A 538 -47.42 12.72 50.66
CA ASN A 538 -48.42 11.66 50.75
C ASN A 538 -47.93 10.50 51.63
N TYR A 539 -46.67 10.12 51.46
CA TYR A 539 -46.05 9.07 52.27
C TYR A 539 -45.92 9.47 53.76
N ALA A 540 -45.48 10.69 54.05
CA ALA A 540 -45.38 11.21 55.41
C ALA A 540 -46.75 11.22 56.11
N ARG A 541 -47.79 11.72 55.42
CA ARG A 541 -49.18 11.70 55.93
C ARG A 541 -49.72 10.28 56.10
N ALA A 542 -49.42 9.38 55.17
CA ALA A 542 -49.79 7.98 55.28
C ALA A 542 -49.13 7.34 56.52
N SER A 543 -47.87 7.67 56.80
CA SER A 543 -47.18 7.19 58.02
C SER A 543 -47.87 7.68 59.29
N LEU A 544 -48.24 8.97 59.37
CA LEU A 544 -48.99 9.52 60.51
C LEU A 544 -50.37 8.86 60.66
N LYS A 545 -51.08 8.63 59.55
CA LYS A 545 -52.38 7.92 59.55
C LYS A 545 -52.23 6.48 59.99
N LYS A 546 -51.17 5.79 59.58
CA LYS A 546 -50.84 4.43 60.04
C LYS A 546 -50.65 4.38 61.55
N ASP A 547 -49.96 5.36 62.13
CA ASP A 547 -49.77 5.43 63.58
C ASP A 547 -51.08 5.82 64.31
N LEU A 548 -51.92 6.67 63.72
CA LEU A 548 -53.26 6.97 64.24
C LEU A 548 -54.16 5.74 64.23
N ILE A 549 -54.16 4.94 63.16
CA ILE A 549 -54.89 3.66 63.07
C ILE A 549 -54.51 2.76 64.24
N LYS A 550 -53.20 2.59 64.51
CA LYS A 550 -52.72 1.80 65.65
C LYS A 550 -53.20 2.35 67.00
N LYS A 551 -53.29 3.68 67.15
CA LYS A 551 -53.81 4.32 68.37
C LYS A 551 -55.31 4.07 68.54
N ILE A 552 -56.11 4.27 67.49
CA ILE A 552 -57.55 4.02 67.50
C ILE A 552 -57.85 2.54 67.78
N GLU A 553 -57.08 1.61 67.22
CA GLU A 553 -57.20 0.18 67.47
C GLU A 553 -57.08 -0.17 68.97
N ARG A 554 -56.28 0.59 69.71
CA ARG A 554 -56.03 0.42 71.16
C ARG A 554 -57.02 1.18 72.06
N MET A 555 -57.81 2.10 71.52
CA MET A 555 -58.80 2.88 72.28
C MET A 555 -60.15 2.15 72.33
N ASP A 556 -60.90 2.34 73.41
CA ASP A 556 -62.28 1.88 73.53
C ASP A 556 -63.21 3.09 73.53
N ILE A 557 -63.71 3.46 72.35
CA ILE A 557 -64.46 4.69 72.12
C ILE A 557 -65.71 4.43 71.26
N PRO A 558 -66.84 5.13 71.50
CA PRO A 558 -68.00 5.08 70.62
C PRO A 558 -67.62 5.45 69.18
N GLY A 559 -68.12 4.69 68.20
CA GLY A 559 -67.83 4.92 66.78
C GLY A 559 -66.45 4.41 66.29
N LYS A 560 -65.70 3.65 67.11
CA LYS A 560 -64.39 3.05 66.76
C LYS A 560 -64.34 2.39 65.38
N ALA A 561 -65.31 1.53 65.05
CA ALA A 561 -65.33 0.83 63.76
C ALA A 561 -65.43 1.80 62.56
N ARG A 562 -66.27 2.84 62.68
CA ARG A 562 -66.43 3.89 61.66
C ARG A 562 -65.15 4.71 61.53
N ASN A 563 -64.56 5.12 62.66
CA ASN A 563 -63.31 5.89 62.69
C ASN A 563 -62.13 5.10 62.11
N LEU A 564 -62.06 3.80 62.39
CA LEU A 564 -61.04 2.90 61.85
C LEU A 564 -61.21 2.68 60.34
N HIS A 565 -62.45 2.51 59.87
CA HIS A 565 -62.75 2.40 58.45
C HIS A 565 -62.33 3.67 57.69
N MET A 566 -62.74 4.85 58.15
CA MET A 566 -62.35 6.13 57.55
C MET A 566 -60.83 6.35 57.60
N ALA A 567 -60.16 5.98 58.69
CA ALA A 567 -58.70 6.12 58.82
C ALA A 567 -57.95 5.17 57.86
N ARG A 568 -58.42 3.93 57.72
CA ARG A 568 -57.86 2.94 56.76
C ARG A 568 -58.09 3.36 55.32
N GLN A 569 -59.27 3.88 54.99
CA GLN A 569 -59.55 4.42 53.66
C GLN A 569 -58.61 5.59 53.33
N ASN A 570 -58.49 6.57 54.22
CA ASN A 570 -57.56 7.69 54.06
C ASN A 570 -56.10 7.24 53.92
N TYR A 571 -55.68 6.21 54.66
CA TYR A 571 -54.34 5.63 54.53
C TYR A 571 -54.11 5.05 53.13
N GLN A 572 -55.07 4.27 52.61
CA GLN A 572 -54.98 3.69 51.27
C GLN A 572 -54.95 4.77 50.20
N GLU A 573 -55.82 5.78 50.27
CA GLU A 573 -55.84 6.90 49.33
C GLU A 573 -54.50 7.65 49.28
N LEU A 574 -53.87 7.87 50.44
CA LEU A 574 -52.55 8.49 50.53
C LEU A 574 -51.44 7.59 49.96
N MET A 575 -51.50 6.28 50.20
CA MET A 575 -50.52 5.31 49.65
C MET A 575 -50.67 5.15 48.13
N ASP A 576 -51.88 5.15 47.61
CA ASP A 576 -52.17 5.15 46.17
C ASP A 576 -51.68 6.44 45.52
N GLY A 577 -51.92 7.58 46.17
CA GLY A 577 -51.37 8.87 45.77
C GLY A 577 -49.85 8.85 45.73
N PHE A 578 -49.19 8.32 46.76
CA PHE A 578 -47.74 8.15 46.79
C PHE A 578 -47.24 7.28 45.62
N GLN A 579 -47.83 6.10 45.41
CA GLN A 579 -47.42 5.19 44.35
C GLN A 579 -47.59 5.80 42.95
N ARG A 580 -48.69 6.52 42.73
CA ARG A 580 -48.98 7.22 41.46
C ARG A 580 -47.96 8.32 41.19
N HIS A 581 -47.72 9.21 42.16
CA HIS A 581 -46.72 10.26 42.01
C HIS A 581 -45.32 9.67 41.85
N PHE A 582 -44.96 8.63 42.62
CA PHE A 582 -43.65 8.01 42.50
C PHE A 582 -43.43 7.35 41.13
N SER A 583 -44.44 6.69 40.55
CA SER A 583 -44.34 6.15 39.18
C SER A 583 -44.07 7.26 38.15
N ASN A 584 -44.81 8.38 38.25
CA ASN A 584 -44.58 9.54 37.37
C ASN A 584 -43.20 10.17 37.58
N TYR A 585 -42.69 10.12 38.81
CA TYR A 585 -41.34 10.58 39.13
C TYR A 585 -40.28 9.74 38.41
N VAL A 586 -40.36 8.41 38.49
CA VAL A 586 -39.42 7.50 37.80
C VAL A 586 -39.42 7.77 36.29
N GLU A 587 -40.60 7.84 35.66
CA GLU A 587 -40.72 8.14 34.24
C GLU A 587 -40.11 9.50 33.86
N THR A 588 -40.32 10.52 34.70
CA THR A 588 -39.77 11.86 34.46
C THR A 588 -38.24 11.87 34.61
N VAL A 589 -37.69 11.13 35.58
CA VAL A 589 -36.25 11.00 35.79
C VAL A 589 -35.58 10.22 34.65
N GLU A 590 -36.21 9.17 34.13
CA GLU A 590 -35.74 8.45 32.94
C GLU A 590 -35.72 9.34 31.70
N LYS A 591 -36.78 10.15 31.49
CA LYS A 591 -36.83 11.15 30.42
C LYS A 591 -35.68 12.15 30.56
N LEU A 592 -35.41 12.63 31.78
CA LEU A 592 -34.28 13.50 32.08
C LEU A 592 -32.93 12.82 31.78
N GLY A 593 -32.79 11.52 32.06
CA GLY A 593 -31.59 10.73 31.78
C GLY A 593 -31.17 10.68 30.30
N ARG A 594 -32.08 11.01 29.37
CA ARG A 594 -31.80 11.09 27.93
C ARG A 594 -31.21 12.44 27.47
N TYR A 595 -31.21 13.45 28.34
CA TYR A 595 -30.65 14.77 28.02
C TYR A 595 -29.20 14.90 28.50
N SER A 596 -28.42 15.73 27.83
CA SER A 596 -27.04 16.02 28.25
C SER A 596 -27.02 16.76 29.59
N TYR A 597 -26.10 16.37 30.48
CA TYR A 597 -25.92 16.99 31.80
C TYR A 597 -25.68 18.51 31.73
N ARG A 598 -25.17 19.00 30.58
CA ARG A 598 -24.96 20.44 30.32
C ARG A 598 -26.26 21.27 30.40
N PHE A 599 -27.42 20.66 30.13
CA PHE A 599 -28.74 21.33 30.22
C PHE A 599 -29.43 21.08 31.56
N ILE A 600 -29.21 19.90 32.15
CA ILE A 600 -29.83 19.48 33.40
C ILE A 600 -29.22 20.21 34.60
N LYS A 601 -27.89 20.29 34.68
CA LYS A 601 -27.18 20.91 35.81
C LYS A 601 -27.57 22.37 36.02
N PRO A 602 -27.65 23.23 34.98
CA PRO A 602 -28.10 24.61 35.18
C PRO A 602 -29.59 24.70 35.53
N ALA A 603 -30.44 23.78 35.03
CA ALA A 603 -31.86 23.73 35.39
C ALA A 603 -32.08 23.41 36.88
N ILE A 604 -31.35 22.43 37.42
CA ILE A 604 -31.36 22.11 38.85
C ILE A 604 -30.85 23.31 39.67
N LYS A 605 -29.77 23.96 39.22
CA LYS A 605 -29.21 25.16 39.86
C LYS A 605 -30.23 26.31 39.88
N LYS A 606 -30.95 26.54 38.78
CA LYS A 606 -32.00 27.56 38.68
C LYS A 606 -33.16 27.26 39.63
N LYS A 607 -33.60 26.00 39.72
CA LYS A 607 -34.68 25.60 40.63
C LYS A 607 -34.28 25.72 42.11
N ARG A 608 -33.05 25.35 42.47
CA ARG A 608 -32.49 25.56 43.82
C ARG A 608 -32.53 27.04 44.22
N LYS A 609 -32.14 27.94 43.31
CA LYS A 609 -32.20 29.38 43.57
C LYS A 609 -33.62 29.88 43.78
N SER A 610 -34.60 29.44 42.99
CA SER A 610 -35.99 29.89 43.12
C SER A 610 -36.72 29.33 44.35
N HIS A 611 -36.16 28.32 45.02
CA HIS A 611 -36.73 27.65 46.19
C HIS A 611 -35.75 27.67 47.38
N ALA A 612 -34.92 28.71 47.48
CA ALA A 612 -33.84 28.79 48.48
C ALA A 612 -34.34 28.69 49.94
N ASN A 613 -35.61 29.02 50.19
CA ASN A 613 -36.23 28.99 51.52
C ASN A 613 -37.11 27.73 51.74
N ASP A 614 -37.25 26.86 50.76
CA ASP A 614 -38.06 25.63 50.83
C ASP A 614 -37.14 24.43 51.06
N ILE A 615 -36.85 24.15 52.33
CA ILE A 615 -35.94 23.09 52.78
C ILE A 615 -36.31 21.75 52.16
N ALA A 616 -37.60 21.41 52.13
CA ALA A 616 -38.10 20.18 51.53
C ALA A 616 -37.70 20.09 50.05
N MET A 617 -37.99 21.16 49.30
CA MET A 617 -37.70 21.20 47.88
C MET A 617 -36.21 21.11 47.57
N LEU A 618 -35.35 21.73 48.40
CA LEU A 618 -33.90 21.66 48.22
C LEU A 618 -33.37 20.24 48.40
N GLU A 619 -33.84 19.50 49.40
CA GLU A 619 -33.44 18.11 49.61
C GLU A 619 -33.98 17.18 48.51
N PHE A 620 -35.22 17.38 48.06
CA PHE A 620 -35.75 16.63 46.91
C PHE A 620 -35.02 16.96 45.61
N LEU A 621 -34.52 18.18 45.41
CA LEU A 621 -33.66 18.55 44.27
C LEU A 621 -32.28 17.91 44.34
N LYS A 622 -31.71 17.73 45.55
CA LYS A 622 -30.46 16.99 45.77
C LYS A 622 -30.64 15.52 45.44
N LEU A 623 -31.76 14.95 45.88
CA LEU A 623 -32.09 13.56 45.56
C LEU A 623 -32.36 13.35 44.06
N LEU A 624 -33.07 14.28 43.43
CA LEU A 624 -33.28 14.28 41.98
C LEU A 624 -31.96 14.30 41.20
N GLU A 625 -30.98 15.13 41.60
CA GLU A 625 -29.68 15.19 40.93
C GLU A 625 -28.96 13.83 40.97
N LYS A 626 -29.02 13.12 42.11
CA LYS A 626 -28.48 11.76 42.26
C LYS A 626 -29.18 10.78 41.31
N HIS A 627 -30.52 10.75 41.31
CA HIS A 627 -31.29 9.83 40.48
C HIS A 627 -31.12 10.08 38.98
N VAL A 628 -31.10 11.36 38.56
CA VAL A 628 -30.85 11.70 37.14
C VAL A 628 -29.44 11.31 36.72
N THR A 629 -28.43 11.51 37.56
CA THR A 629 -27.05 11.08 37.26
C THR A 629 -26.97 9.55 37.10
N SER A 630 -27.70 8.80 37.94
CA SER A 630 -27.85 7.35 37.80
C SER A 630 -28.52 6.96 36.47
N ALA A 631 -29.64 7.62 36.14
CA ALA A 631 -30.38 7.37 34.90
C ALA A 631 -29.55 7.68 33.64
N MET A 632 -28.74 8.74 33.67
CA MET A 632 -27.80 9.09 32.60
C MET A 632 -26.73 8.02 32.36
N ASN A 633 -26.36 7.27 33.41
CA ASN A 633 -25.43 6.15 33.32
C ASN A 633 -26.15 4.82 32.99
N GLY A 634 -27.43 4.88 32.58
CA GLY A 634 -28.23 3.71 32.22
C GLY A 634 -28.74 2.90 33.41
N VAL A 635 -28.64 3.41 34.64
CA VAL A 635 -29.07 2.71 35.86
C VAL A 635 -30.37 3.31 36.38
N VAL A 636 -31.48 2.60 36.19
CA VAL A 636 -32.80 2.91 36.75
C VAL A 636 -33.07 1.98 37.92
N ASP A 637 -32.93 2.49 39.14
CA ASP A 637 -33.19 1.74 40.37
C ASP A 637 -34.47 2.25 41.04
N ALA A 638 -35.63 1.92 40.46
CA ALA A 638 -36.92 2.39 40.96
C ALA A 638 -37.18 2.01 42.43
N ASN A 639 -36.70 0.84 42.88
CA ASN A 639 -36.87 0.41 44.26
C ASN A 639 -35.95 1.19 45.22
N GLY A 640 -34.67 1.39 44.85
CA GLY A 640 -33.76 2.23 45.63
C GLY A 640 -34.22 3.69 45.69
N TRP A 641 -34.70 4.24 44.57
CA TRP A 641 -35.22 5.61 44.53
C TRP A 641 -36.50 5.76 45.36
N LYS A 642 -37.34 4.73 45.43
CA LYS A 642 -38.53 4.69 46.29
C LYS A 642 -38.13 4.77 47.76
N ASN A 643 -37.14 3.97 48.15
CA ASN A 643 -36.61 3.98 49.51
C ASN A 643 -35.97 5.33 49.86
N ASP A 644 -35.23 5.93 48.93
CA ASP A 644 -34.63 7.24 49.12
C ASP A 644 -35.71 8.33 49.36
N VAL A 645 -36.78 8.35 48.56
CA VAL A 645 -37.92 9.28 48.74
C VAL A 645 -38.63 9.04 50.07
N GLN A 646 -38.92 7.79 50.42
CA GLN A 646 -39.58 7.44 51.67
C GLN A 646 -38.77 7.84 52.90
N ARG A 647 -37.45 7.60 52.86
CA ARG A 647 -36.53 7.97 53.95
C ARG A 647 -36.52 9.48 54.14
N LEU A 648 -36.30 10.23 53.06
CA LEU A 648 -36.28 11.69 53.12
C LEU A 648 -37.61 12.24 53.66
N SER A 649 -38.73 11.60 53.34
CA SER A 649 -40.05 12.04 53.77
C SER A 649 -40.32 11.94 55.27
N LEU A 650 -39.56 11.11 55.99
CA LEU A 650 -39.70 10.90 57.42
C LEU A 650 -38.65 11.65 58.24
N GLU A 651 -37.71 12.34 57.59
CA GLU A 651 -36.69 13.13 58.27
C GLU A 651 -37.32 14.35 58.97
N LYS A 652 -37.00 14.52 60.25
CA LYS A 652 -37.46 15.67 61.05
C LYS A 652 -36.98 16.97 60.41
N GLY A 653 -37.89 17.91 60.16
CA GLY A 653 -37.55 19.20 59.54
C GLY A 653 -37.99 19.34 58.08
N ILE A 654 -38.28 18.24 57.38
CA ILE A 654 -38.51 18.28 55.92
C ILE A 654 -39.93 18.71 55.56
N PHE A 655 -40.95 18.33 56.33
CA PHE A 655 -42.36 18.69 56.04
C PHE A 655 -43.04 19.48 57.16
N ILE A 656 -42.28 20.25 57.96
CA ILE A 656 -42.83 21.02 59.09
C ILE A 656 -43.69 22.19 58.58
N ASN A 657 -44.99 21.93 58.43
CA ASN A 657 -45.98 22.38 59.40
C ASN A 657 -47.06 21.31 59.54
#